data_AF-A0A1L7GLS1-F1
#
_entry.id   AF-A0A1L7GLS1-F1
#
_cell.length_a   1.000
_cell.length_b   1.000
_cell.length_c   1.000
_cell.angle_alpha   90.00
_cell.angle_beta   90.00
_cell.angle_gamma   90.00
#
_symmetry.space_group_name_H-M   'P 1'
#
loop_
_entity.id
_entity.type
_entity.pdbx_description
1 polymer ?
#
loop_
_entity_poly.entity_id
_entity_poly.type
_entity_poly.pdbx_seq_one_letter_code
_entity_poly.pdbx_strand_id
1 'polypeptide(L)'
;MSTTHTAQDWHAHYEAGRDFRPLSATEKTILTEHLALPEGAEEARALDVACGTGELARFLAAAGYQVDAVDWAQSAVDKTSASSAGVRCHHLDLTSGDLSALAPAGSGGYRLITMRRALAHLPDRTRTVAELAALLDEDGVLCVITPHAGRHPEELRGICLDDAEIDQLCDGWQHNERFEAEGSTILVLRSPRTAPVTYSEKRTPKPAAMAGVAVVVTNECGQVLLGWNSSRGMWDLPAGKVEPGEAFEATAVRELAEEAGLHARLEAVLLLGTLCDSTHGFTRVTEIARLADYTGEPAAREPELISRWEWHTPSALRHLPQPLFTASAQALNTVWPGLLPHVPPAHHTPRPAGGAALTFGEPATAVRLRKQLVRDLTAAGWTDTPELRAAFTAVPRHAFLPEQPLGRAYANEAVATVVDEDTGRPMSSVSQPEMQAVMLSRAGLQPGASVLEIGGGGYNASLIAELVGESGSVVCVEIDPYVHGRSVRFLAETGYAERVQAVLGDGTHGAPGHLVPADGFDAIIVTVASNDVPWQWTGQLAEDGLLVVPLRIGGFTRAVGLRKQGPVLVSTAISPCGFVPMQGAGRWDETPAWIGDTGYGIRWEDTSPAPLDGLDRALAAGGVELWTGVTVRAGETLEDLQLWLATSLRGFCRMEGDPDRPGPVRLPKRSGAEAVVWGRSLACLMTERREDDEAQGAKRWEFGVQGFGPDGKAAADALAAAVRVWDQELRGRAVPRLTVVPAGTPDPGLPAGDVVKKTDRRIVVSWPGRDEADSVDGTR
;
A
#
# COMPACT_ATOMS: atom_id res chain seq x y z
N MET A 1 38.35 -43.06 14.89
CA MET A 1 38.67 -42.44 13.60
C MET A 1 38.44 -43.50 12.54
N SER A 2 37.35 -43.39 11.76
CA SER A 2 37.13 -44.29 10.63
C SER A 2 38.19 -43.97 9.57
N THR A 3 39.06 -44.93 9.27
CA THR A 3 40.00 -44.84 8.15
C THR A 3 39.26 -45.33 6.91
N THR A 4 38.53 -44.44 6.26
CA THR A 4 38.04 -44.68 4.89
C THR A 4 39.25 -44.72 3.96
N HIS A 5 39.49 -45.87 3.35
CA HIS A 5 40.59 -46.07 2.40
C HIS A 5 40.06 -45.79 1.00
N THR A 6 40.81 -45.01 0.21
CA THR A 6 40.43 -44.63 -1.16
C THR A 6 40.70 -45.77 -2.15
N ALA A 7 40.12 -45.70 -3.35
CA ALA A 7 40.41 -46.65 -4.42
C ALA A 7 41.93 -46.71 -4.77
N GLN A 8 42.64 -45.58 -4.62
CA GLN A 8 44.09 -45.51 -4.83
C GLN A 8 44.87 -46.25 -3.73
N ASP A 9 44.43 -46.15 -2.47
CA ASP A 9 45.05 -46.87 -1.35
C ASP A 9 44.96 -48.38 -1.55
N TRP A 10 43.79 -48.86 -2.00
CA TRP A 10 43.59 -50.27 -2.32
C TRP A 10 44.34 -50.70 -3.58
N HIS A 11 44.40 -49.85 -4.61
CA HIS A 11 45.19 -50.13 -5.81
C HIS A 11 46.67 -50.37 -5.45
N ALA A 12 47.24 -49.47 -4.65
CA ALA A 12 48.61 -49.59 -4.14
C ALA A 12 48.79 -50.79 -3.20
N HIS A 13 47.77 -51.15 -2.42
CA HIS A 13 47.78 -52.34 -1.57
C HIS A 13 47.99 -53.61 -2.38
N TYR A 14 47.19 -53.82 -3.42
CA TYR A 14 47.30 -55.01 -4.25
C TYR A 14 48.56 -54.98 -5.11
N GLU A 15 48.97 -53.86 -5.71
CA GLU A 15 50.22 -53.76 -6.48
C GLU A 15 51.46 -54.18 -5.66
N ALA A 16 51.48 -53.86 -4.36
CA ALA A 16 52.53 -54.28 -3.45
C ALA A 16 52.53 -55.78 -3.10
N GLY A 17 51.67 -56.59 -3.74
CA GLY A 17 51.57 -58.03 -3.51
C GLY A 17 50.86 -58.42 -2.21
N ARG A 18 50.21 -57.46 -1.54
CA ARG A 18 49.43 -57.73 -0.32
C ARG A 18 48.02 -58.18 -0.67
N ASP A 19 47.45 -58.99 0.20
CA ASP A 19 46.11 -59.55 0.06
C ASP A 19 45.47 -59.79 1.44
N PHE A 20 44.17 -60.04 1.45
CA PHE A 20 43.45 -60.46 2.65
C PHE A 20 43.80 -61.89 3.06
N ARG A 21 43.43 -62.26 4.29
CA ARG A 21 43.54 -63.65 4.75
C ARG A 21 42.74 -64.57 3.82
N PRO A 22 43.30 -65.74 3.44
CA PRO A 22 42.57 -66.76 2.71
C PRO A 22 41.25 -67.16 3.38
N LEU A 23 40.30 -67.67 2.59
CA LEU A 23 39.07 -68.27 3.09
C LEU A 23 39.39 -69.47 3.99
N SER A 24 38.95 -69.40 5.25
CA SER A 24 39.13 -70.49 6.21
C SER A 24 38.26 -71.71 5.87
N ALA A 25 38.57 -72.85 6.49
CA ALA A 25 37.72 -74.03 6.37
C ALA A 25 36.31 -73.76 6.91
N THR A 26 36.19 -73.03 8.02
CA THR A 26 34.91 -72.65 8.64
C THR A 26 34.09 -71.75 7.72
N GLU A 27 34.72 -70.71 7.13
CA GLU A 27 34.07 -69.83 6.13
C GLU A 27 33.55 -70.67 4.95
N LYS A 28 34.37 -71.58 4.40
CA LYS A 28 33.97 -72.44 3.27
C LYS A 28 32.80 -73.37 3.62
N THR A 29 32.79 -73.98 4.81
CA THR A 29 31.68 -74.83 5.27
C THR A 29 30.39 -74.03 5.35
N ILE A 30 30.39 -72.88 6.01
CA ILE A 30 29.18 -72.04 6.16
C ILE A 30 28.67 -71.58 4.80
N LEU A 31 29.55 -71.12 3.91
CA LEU A 31 29.17 -70.71 2.56
C LEU A 31 28.58 -71.88 1.76
N THR A 32 29.13 -73.09 1.90
CA THR A 32 28.62 -74.28 1.20
C THR A 32 27.25 -74.70 1.75
N GLU A 33 27.06 -74.69 3.06
CA GLU A 33 25.80 -75.15 3.69
C GLU A 33 24.65 -74.16 3.49
N HIS A 34 24.91 -72.86 3.56
CA HIS A 34 23.85 -71.84 3.56
C HIS A 34 23.64 -71.13 2.21
N LEU A 35 24.62 -71.20 1.30
CA LEU A 35 24.60 -70.50 0.01
C LEU A 35 24.78 -71.44 -1.19
N ALA A 36 24.58 -72.75 -1.01
CA ALA A 36 24.57 -73.71 -2.11
C ALA A 36 23.55 -73.34 -3.19
N LEU A 37 23.91 -73.65 -4.44
CA LEU A 37 22.99 -73.53 -5.57
C LEU A 37 21.78 -74.46 -5.37
N PRO A 38 20.55 -73.95 -5.43
CA PRO A 38 19.36 -74.79 -5.43
C PRO A 38 19.34 -75.74 -6.63
N GLU A 39 18.81 -76.96 -6.46
CA GLU A 39 18.59 -77.88 -7.58
C GLU A 39 17.74 -77.21 -8.67
N GLY A 40 18.21 -77.25 -9.92
CA GLY A 40 17.54 -76.62 -11.07
C GLY A 40 17.91 -75.15 -11.34
N ALA A 41 18.84 -74.56 -10.59
CA ALA A 41 19.32 -73.19 -10.77
C ALA A 41 20.64 -73.08 -11.57
N GLU A 42 20.79 -73.84 -12.66
CA GLU A 42 22.04 -73.96 -13.44
C GLU A 42 22.51 -72.64 -14.09
N GLU A 43 21.65 -71.61 -14.16
CA GLU A 43 21.97 -70.27 -14.67
C GLU A 43 22.06 -69.18 -13.59
N ALA A 44 22.01 -69.54 -12.30
CA ALA A 44 22.03 -68.55 -11.22
C ALA A 44 23.35 -67.78 -11.16
N ARG A 45 23.22 -66.46 -10.98
CA ARG A 45 24.33 -65.52 -10.95
C ARG A 45 24.71 -65.13 -9.54
N ALA A 46 26.01 -65.00 -9.31
CA ALA A 46 26.55 -64.44 -8.09
C ALA A 46 27.36 -63.17 -8.37
N LEU A 47 27.23 -62.15 -7.53
CA LEU A 47 28.06 -60.95 -7.55
C LEU A 47 29.00 -60.95 -6.35
N ASP A 48 30.31 -60.98 -6.56
CA ASP A 48 31.31 -60.80 -5.51
C ASP A 48 31.78 -59.34 -5.47
N VAL A 49 31.33 -58.61 -4.45
CA VAL A 49 31.55 -57.17 -4.26
C VAL A 49 32.80 -56.93 -3.43
N ALA A 50 33.68 -56.06 -3.95
CA ALA A 50 35.04 -55.86 -3.46
C ALA A 50 35.82 -57.18 -3.45
N CYS A 51 35.90 -57.81 -4.63
CA CYS A 51 36.40 -59.17 -4.80
C CYS A 51 37.90 -59.35 -4.48
N GLY A 52 38.67 -58.27 -4.39
CA GLY A 52 40.12 -58.31 -4.19
C GLY A 52 40.81 -59.12 -5.29
N THR A 53 41.64 -60.11 -4.91
CA THR A 53 42.31 -61.00 -5.86
C THR A 53 41.44 -62.17 -6.35
N GLY A 54 40.15 -62.20 -5.98
CA GLY A 54 39.15 -63.10 -6.56
C GLY A 54 39.10 -64.51 -5.96
N GLU A 55 39.61 -64.71 -4.75
CA GLU A 55 39.52 -66.03 -4.07
C GLU A 55 38.07 -66.47 -3.86
N LEU A 56 37.20 -65.57 -3.37
CA LEU A 56 35.79 -65.87 -3.12
C LEU A 56 35.01 -66.03 -4.42
N ALA A 57 35.19 -65.13 -5.39
CA ALA A 57 34.66 -65.29 -6.74
C ALA A 57 34.97 -66.67 -7.35
N ARG A 58 36.22 -67.15 -7.24
CA ARG A 58 36.60 -68.50 -7.73
C ARG A 58 35.94 -69.63 -6.94
N PHE A 59 35.80 -69.47 -5.62
CA PHE A 59 35.10 -70.44 -4.79
C PHE A 59 33.62 -70.56 -5.21
N LEU A 60 32.96 -69.43 -5.49
CA LEU A 60 31.57 -69.40 -5.97
C LEU A 60 31.42 -70.00 -7.38
N ALA A 61 32.36 -69.72 -8.29
CA ALA A 61 32.38 -70.31 -9.62
C ALA A 61 32.57 -71.84 -9.56
N ALA A 62 33.45 -72.33 -8.68
CA ALA A 62 33.63 -73.76 -8.45
C ALA A 62 32.40 -74.44 -7.81
N ALA A 63 31.58 -73.67 -7.07
CA ALA A 63 30.30 -74.12 -6.54
C ALA A 63 29.19 -74.17 -7.60
N GLY A 64 29.42 -73.60 -8.80
CA GLY A 64 28.53 -73.68 -9.97
C GLY A 64 27.89 -72.35 -10.40
N TYR A 65 28.16 -71.23 -9.72
CA TYR A 65 27.55 -69.94 -10.07
C TYR A 65 28.19 -69.33 -11.32
N GLN A 66 27.40 -68.57 -12.10
CA GLN A 66 27.97 -67.59 -13.03
C GLN A 66 28.37 -66.34 -12.23
N VAL A 67 29.67 -66.08 -12.11
CA VAL A 67 30.17 -65.06 -11.19
C VAL A 67 30.57 -63.77 -11.90
N ASP A 68 29.95 -62.68 -11.46
CA ASP A 68 30.41 -61.32 -11.70
C ASP A 68 31.21 -60.88 -10.47
N ALA A 69 32.41 -60.35 -10.67
CA ALA A 69 33.29 -59.87 -9.61
C ALA A 69 33.54 -58.38 -9.82
N VAL A 70 33.35 -57.57 -8.79
CA VAL A 70 33.51 -56.11 -8.89
C VAL A 70 34.47 -55.62 -7.81
N ASP A 71 35.37 -54.72 -8.19
CA ASP A 71 36.25 -54.03 -7.26
C ASP A 71 36.48 -52.58 -7.70
N TRP A 72 36.72 -51.69 -6.72
CA TRP A 72 37.05 -50.29 -7.00
C TRP A 72 38.54 -50.12 -7.35
N ALA A 73 39.39 -51.08 -7.01
CA ALA A 73 40.81 -51.07 -7.33
C ALA A 73 41.09 -51.82 -8.64
N GLN A 74 41.59 -51.12 -9.66
CA GLN A 74 41.90 -51.73 -10.95
C GLN A 74 42.89 -52.92 -10.85
N SER A 75 43.84 -52.87 -9.89
CA SER A 75 44.83 -53.94 -9.71
C SER A 75 44.22 -55.21 -9.10
N ALA A 76 43.11 -55.11 -8.36
CA ALA A 76 42.33 -56.26 -7.91
C ALA A 76 41.59 -56.91 -9.09
N VAL A 77 40.95 -56.09 -9.93
CA VAL A 77 40.25 -56.53 -11.16
C VAL A 77 41.21 -57.25 -12.12
N ASP A 78 42.39 -56.67 -12.36
CA ASP A 78 43.41 -57.24 -13.26
C ASP A 78 43.91 -58.60 -12.77
N LYS A 79 44.18 -58.73 -11.47
CA LYS A 79 44.65 -59.99 -10.84
C LYS A 79 43.59 -61.08 -10.85
N THR A 80 42.33 -60.72 -10.60
CA THR A 80 41.21 -61.67 -10.65
C THR A 80 41.00 -62.18 -12.08
N SER A 81 41.02 -61.26 -13.07
CA SER A 81 40.85 -61.58 -14.49
C SER A 81 41.95 -62.50 -15.03
N ALA A 82 43.20 -62.29 -14.61
CA ALA A 82 44.35 -63.09 -15.05
C ALA A 82 44.36 -64.53 -14.49
N SER A 83 43.62 -64.80 -13.41
CA SER A 83 43.72 -66.06 -12.64
C SER A 83 42.44 -66.90 -12.62
N SER A 84 41.35 -66.43 -13.24
CA SER A 84 40.01 -67.00 -13.04
C SER A 84 39.26 -67.24 -14.37
N ALA A 85 39.40 -68.42 -14.96
CA ALA A 85 38.56 -68.82 -16.09
C ALA A 85 37.09 -68.93 -15.65
N GLY A 86 36.20 -68.14 -16.24
CA GLY A 86 34.75 -68.18 -15.96
C GLY A 86 34.20 -67.10 -15.01
N VAL A 87 35.01 -66.14 -14.55
CA VAL A 87 34.57 -64.98 -13.76
C VAL A 87 34.60 -63.72 -14.63
N ARG A 88 33.51 -62.95 -14.67
CA ARG A 88 33.47 -61.66 -15.37
C ARG A 88 33.81 -60.54 -14.38
N CYS A 89 34.84 -59.76 -14.68
CA CYS A 89 35.33 -58.74 -13.76
C CYS A 89 34.89 -57.33 -14.18
N HIS A 90 34.48 -56.51 -13.22
CA HIS A 90 34.02 -55.15 -13.39
C HIS A 90 34.86 -54.20 -12.53
N HIS A 91 35.28 -53.08 -13.11
CA HIS A 91 35.87 -51.97 -12.36
C HIS A 91 34.78 -50.93 -12.06
N LEU A 92 34.45 -50.74 -10.79
CA LEU A 92 33.45 -49.78 -10.35
C LEU A 92 33.78 -49.23 -8.96
N ASP A 93 33.73 -47.92 -8.81
CA ASP A 93 33.86 -47.28 -7.50
C ASP A 93 32.61 -47.55 -6.66
N LEU A 94 32.71 -48.41 -5.64
CA LEU A 94 31.57 -48.76 -4.79
C LEU A 94 31.17 -47.64 -3.81
N THR A 95 31.97 -46.57 -3.69
CA THR A 95 31.66 -45.43 -2.80
C THR A 95 30.77 -44.39 -3.46
N SER A 96 30.93 -44.19 -4.77
CA SER A 96 30.26 -43.12 -5.52
C SER A 96 29.59 -43.58 -6.82
N GLY A 97 29.94 -44.76 -7.32
CA GLY A 97 29.42 -45.32 -8.56
C GLY A 97 27.96 -45.77 -8.45
N ASP A 98 27.32 -45.88 -9.60
CA ASP A 98 25.97 -46.40 -9.75
C ASP A 98 26.00 -47.94 -9.78
N LEU A 99 25.66 -48.57 -8.65
CA LEU A 99 25.63 -50.04 -8.53
C LEU A 99 24.58 -50.67 -9.45
N SER A 100 23.57 -49.92 -9.91
CA SER A 100 22.59 -50.44 -10.87
C SER A 100 23.22 -50.81 -12.22
N ALA A 101 24.39 -50.26 -12.56
CA ALA A 101 25.16 -50.63 -13.74
C ALA A 101 25.67 -52.09 -13.69
N LEU A 102 25.71 -52.70 -12.51
CA LEU A 102 26.04 -54.13 -12.33
C LEU A 102 24.84 -55.04 -12.58
N ALA A 103 23.65 -54.52 -12.85
CA ALA A 103 22.47 -55.33 -13.08
C ALA A 103 22.70 -56.33 -14.24
N PRO A 104 22.37 -57.61 -14.07
CA PRO A 104 22.47 -58.61 -15.13
C PRO A 104 21.67 -58.20 -16.38
N ALA A 105 22.26 -58.33 -17.58
CA ALA A 105 21.50 -58.12 -18.82
C ALA A 105 20.35 -59.15 -18.94
N GLY A 106 19.10 -58.68 -18.84
CA GLY A 106 17.88 -59.52 -18.82
C GLY A 106 16.92 -59.12 -17.69
N SER A 107 15.88 -59.93 -17.44
CA SER A 107 14.86 -59.69 -16.39
C SER A 107 15.14 -60.42 -15.07
N GLY A 108 16.40 -60.75 -14.76
CA GLY A 108 16.78 -61.48 -13.55
C GLY A 108 17.85 -60.74 -12.74
N GLY A 109 17.66 -60.68 -11.41
CA GLY A 109 18.67 -60.18 -10.46
C GLY A 109 19.73 -61.23 -10.12
N TYR A 110 20.58 -60.93 -9.15
CA TYR A 110 21.56 -61.88 -8.61
C TYR A 110 20.91 -62.81 -7.58
N ARG A 111 21.18 -64.11 -7.68
CA ARG A 111 20.78 -65.08 -6.66
C ARG A 111 21.61 -64.94 -5.38
N LEU A 112 22.86 -64.56 -5.53
CA LEU A 112 23.79 -64.38 -4.43
C LEU A 112 24.61 -63.11 -4.64
N ILE A 113 24.71 -62.27 -3.62
CA ILE A 113 25.68 -61.18 -3.58
C ILE A 113 26.55 -61.41 -2.35
N THR A 114 27.87 -61.48 -2.53
CA THR A 114 28.83 -61.58 -1.43
C THR A 114 29.59 -60.28 -1.27
N MET A 115 29.90 -59.92 -0.03
CA MET A 115 30.82 -58.83 0.29
C MET A 115 31.68 -59.24 1.47
N ARG A 116 32.96 -59.50 1.22
CA ARG A 116 33.89 -60.00 2.23
C ARG A 116 34.90 -58.93 2.64
N ARG A 117 34.88 -58.58 3.92
CA ARG A 117 35.81 -57.68 4.62
C ARG A 117 35.91 -56.27 4.04
N ALA A 118 34.90 -55.83 3.29
CA ALA A 118 34.88 -54.53 2.65
C ALA A 118 33.93 -53.52 3.31
N LEU A 119 32.82 -53.98 3.90
CA LEU A 119 31.75 -53.09 4.37
C LEU A 119 32.23 -52.05 5.41
N ALA A 120 33.14 -52.43 6.32
CA ALA A 120 33.67 -51.50 7.31
C ALA A 120 34.46 -50.33 6.69
N HIS A 121 34.99 -50.50 5.47
CA HIS A 121 35.77 -49.49 4.75
C HIS A 121 34.91 -48.54 3.90
N LEU A 122 33.62 -48.82 3.75
CA LEU A 122 32.71 -47.99 2.96
C LEU A 122 32.20 -46.80 3.79
N PRO A 123 32.16 -45.58 3.22
CA PRO A 123 31.60 -44.41 3.88
C PRO A 123 30.07 -44.51 4.02
N ASP A 124 29.37 -44.90 2.94
CA ASP A 124 27.91 -44.97 2.88
C ASP A 124 27.42 -46.42 2.90
N ARG A 125 27.61 -47.09 4.05
CA ARG A 125 27.26 -48.51 4.25
C ARG A 125 25.78 -48.79 3.99
N THR A 126 24.90 -47.96 4.53
CA THR A 126 23.44 -48.10 4.38
C THR A 126 23.01 -47.99 2.92
N ARG A 127 23.52 -46.99 2.19
CA ARG A 127 23.28 -46.83 0.75
C ARG A 127 23.73 -48.07 0.00
N THR A 128 24.98 -48.50 0.21
CA THR A 128 25.59 -49.64 -0.50
C THR A 128 24.76 -50.90 -0.30
N VAL A 129 24.40 -51.23 0.95
CA VAL A 129 23.62 -52.43 1.26
C VAL A 129 22.21 -52.37 0.66
N ALA A 130 21.57 -51.19 0.65
CA ALA A 130 20.26 -51.01 0.02
C ALA A 130 20.32 -51.15 -1.51
N GLU A 131 21.32 -50.56 -2.16
CA GLU A 131 21.52 -50.68 -3.61
C GLU A 131 21.88 -52.12 -4.01
N LEU A 132 22.73 -52.81 -3.24
CA LEU A 132 23.01 -54.24 -3.46
C LEU A 132 21.75 -55.10 -3.24
N ALA A 133 20.95 -54.82 -2.21
CA ALA A 133 19.69 -55.52 -1.98
C ALA A 133 18.72 -55.36 -3.16
N ALA A 134 18.73 -54.20 -3.84
CA ALA A 134 17.91 -53.95 -5.03
C ALA A 134 18.37 -54.72 -6.28
N LEU A 135 19.61 -55.25 -6.28
CA LEU A 135 20.14 -56.09 -7.35
C LEU A 135 19.83 -57.57 -7.19
N LEU A 136 19.27 -57.98 -6.04
CA LEU A 136 18.90 -59.37 -5.78
C LEU A 136 17.66 -59.78 -6.59
N ASP A 137 17.57 -61.06 -6.95
CA ASP A 137 16.31 -61.66 -7.40
C ASP A 137 15.35 -61.94 -6.22
N GLU A 138 14.15 -62.44 -6.50
CA GLU A 138 13.08 -62.65 -5.49
C GLU A 138 13.54 -63.54 -4.32
N ASP A 139 14.38 -64.55 -4.60
CA ASP A 139 14.94 -65.50 -3.63
C ASP A 139 16.41 -65.19 -3.28
N GLY A 140 16.85 -63.98 -3.59
CA GLY A 140 18.25 -63.59 -3.54
C GLY A 140 18.78 -63.45 -2.12
N VAL A 141 20.09 -63.67 -1.98
CA VAL A 141 20.80 -63.63 -0.70
C VAL A 141 21.91 -62.61 -0.74
N LEU A 142 21.96 -61.73 0.26
CA LEU A 142 23.15 -60.92 0.53
C LEU A 142 23.95 -61.58 1.66
N CYS A 143 25.18 -61.98 1.37
CA CYS A 143 26.11 -62.53 2.34
C CYS A 143 27.23 -61.51 2.65
N VAL A 144 27.23 -60.98 3.86
CA VAL A 144 28.27 -60.05 4.34
C VAL A 144 29.18 -60.77 5.32
N ILE A 145 30.49 -60.79 5.03
CA ILE A 145 31.50 -61.32 5.95
C ILE A 145 32.32 -60.15 6.46
N THR A 146 32.25 -59.83 7.75
CA THR A 146 32.88 -58.62 8.30
C THR A 146 33.62 -58.91 9.61
N PRO A 147 34.81 -58.32 9.86
CA PRO A 147 35.46 -58.39 11.16
C PRO A 147 34.58 -57.80 12.28
N HIS A 148 34.52 -58.47 13.42
CA HIS A 148 33.68 -58.05 14.55
C HIS A 148 34.47 -57.28 15.61
N ALA A 149 34.05 -56.06 15.97
CA ALA A 149 34.81 -55.17 16.83
C ALA A 149 35.12 -55.77 18.22
N GLY A 150 34.19 -56.53 18.79
CA GLY A 150 34.39 -57.24 20.07
C GLY A 150 35.39 -58.41 20.04
N ARG A 151 35.95 -58.75 18.87
CA ARG A 151 36.86 -59.90 18.67
C ARG A 151 38.24 -59.49 18.18
N HIS A 152 38.47 -58.20 17.99
CA HIS A 152 39.75 -57.65 17.55
C HIS A 152 40.27 -56.61 18.56
N PRO A 153 41.60 -56.40 18.63
CA PRO A 153 42.20 -55.33 19.41
C PRO A 153 41.64 -53.94 19.07
N GLU A 154 41.74 -53.01 20.03
CA GLU A 154 41.17 -51.67 19.91
C GLU A 154 41.69 -50.90 18.69
N GLU A 155 42.96 -51.12 18.32
CA GLU A 155 43.61 -50.49 17.17
C GLU A 155 42.99 -50.90 15.83
N LEU A 156 42.32 -52.07 15.78
CA LEU A 156 41.67 -52.61 14.58
C LEU A 156 40.16 -52.37 14.56
N ARG A 157 39.57 -51.76 15.60
CA ARG A 157 38.12 -51.50 15.63
C ARG A 157 37.64 -50.61 14.49
N GLY A 158 38.49 -49.71 13.98
CA GLY A 158 38.16 -48.85 12.84
C GLY A 158 37.91 -49.58 11.51
N ILE A 159 38.26 -50.87 11.43
CA ILE A 159 38.04 -51.74 10.27
C ILE A 159 37.11 -52.92 10.59
N CYS A 160 36.34 -52.81 11.68
CA CYS A 160 35.36 -53.79 12.13
C CYS A 160 33.97 -53.16 12.21
N LEU A 161 32.94 -53.99 12.36
CA LEU A 161 31.59 -53.55 12.78
C LEU A 161 31.33 -53.99 14.23
N ASP A 162 30.64 -53.15 15.00
CA ASP A 162 30.12 -53.53 16.31
C ASP A 162 28.72 -54.16 16.23
N ASP A 163 28.19 -54.63 17.37
CA ASP A 163 26.88 -55.28 17.42
C ASP A 163 25.74 -54.34 17.01
N ALA A 164 25.82 -53.05 17.32
CA ALA A 164 24.77 -52.10 16.96
C ALA A 164 24.74 -51.83 15.44
N GLU A 165 25.91 -51.75 14.81
CA GLU A 165 26.03 -51.62 13.35
C GLU A 165 25.57 -52.90 12.63
N ILE A 166 25.86 -54.08 13.20
CA ILE A 166 25.38 -55.37 12.67
C ILE A 166 23.86 -55.48 12.82
N ASP A 167 23.29 -55.13 13.97
CA ASP A 167 21.85 -55.15 14.20
C ASP A 167 21.14 -54.19 13.25
N GLN A 168 21.68 -52.99 13.03
CA GLN A 168 21.15 -52.02 12.07
C GLN A 168 21.13 -52.58 10.63
N LEU A 169 22.14 -53.36 10.24
CA LEU A 169 22.15 -54.02 8.93
C LEU A 169 21.09 -55.11 8.85
N CYS A 170 20.92 -55.92 9.90
CA CYS A 170 19.95 -57.01 9.97
C CYS A 170 18.50 -56.52 10.01
N ASP A 171 18.23 -55.37 10.64
CA ASP A 171 16.90 -54.76 10.75
C ASP A 171 16.27 -54.46 9.38
N GLY A 172 17.09 -54.30 8.34
CA GLY A 172 16.65 -54.12 6.96
C GLY A 172 16.09 -55.37 6.29
N TRP A 173 16.10 -56.54 6.94
CA TRP A 173 15.77 -57.83 6.33
C TRP A 173 14.71 -58.59 7.12
N GLN A 174 13.88 -59.38 6.43
CA GLN A 174 12.86 -60.21 7.09
C GLN A 174 13.49 -61.44 7.74
N HIS A 175 14.53 -62.01 7.10
CA HIS A 175 15.25 -63.17 7.58
C HIS A 175 16.75 -62.88 7.59
N ASN A 176 17.39 -63.08 8.73
CA ASN A 176 18.83 -62.98 8.88
C ASN A 176 19.37 -64.15 9.72
N GLU A 177 20.50 -64.71 9.30
CA GLU A 177 21.25 -65.70 10.07
C GLU A 177 22.66 -65.17 10.32
N ARG A 178 23.16 -65.36 11.55
CA ARG A 178 24.47 -64.90 12.00
C ARG A 178 25.35 -66.08 12.36
N PHE A 179 26.49 -66.19 11.68
CA PHE A 179 27.52 -67.19 11.96
C PHE A 179 28.85 -66.51 12.29
N GLU A 180 29.78 -67.30 12.80
CA GLU A 180 31.03 -66.79 13.34
C GLU A 180 32.20 -67.63 12.85
N ALA A 181 33.21 -66.98 12.25
CA ALA A 181 34.38 -67.63 11.67
C ALA A 181 35.64 -66.80 11.92
N GLU A 182 36.52 -67.31 12.78
CA GLU A 182 37.85 -66.76 13.10
C GLU A 182 37.91 -65.22 13.24
N GLY A 183 37.08 -64.68 14.13
CA GLY A 183 37.01 -63.25 14.45
C GLY A 183 36.18 -62.42 13.46
N SER A 184 35.55 -63.02 12.46
CA SER A 184 34.58 -62.39 11.57
C SER A 184 33.17 -62.91 11.82
N THR A 185 32.19 -62.05 11.63
CA THR A 185 30.78 -62.39 11.60
C THR A 185 30.35 -62.56 10.14
N ILE A 186 29.66 -63.66 9.85
CA ILE A 186 29.04 -63.94 8.54
C ILE A 186 27.54 -63.72 8.70
N LEU A 187 27.00 -62.78 7.95
CA LEU A 187 25.58 -62.45 7.91
C LEU A 187 24.99 -62.98 6.61
N VAL A 188 23.97 -63.83 6.71
CA VAL A 188 23.18 -64.30 5.58
C VAL A 188 21.83 -63.60 5.64
N LEU A 189 21.58 -62.68 4.71
CA LEU A 189 20.44 -61.76 4.74
C LEU A 189 19.52 -62.07 3.54
N ARG A 190 18.22 -62.28 3.82
CA ARG A 190 17.21 -62.65 2.82
C ARG A 190 15.94 -61.82 2.97
N SER A 191 15.28 -61.57 1.83
CA SER A 191 14.02 -60.83 1.75
C SER A 191 14.15 -59.41 2.36
N PRO A 192 14.71 -58.43 1.61
CA PRO A 192 14.81 -57.05 2.07
C PRO A 192 13.44 -56.48 2.48
N ARG A 193 13.37 -55.74 3.57
CA ARG A 193 12.13 -55.08 4.01
C ARG A 193 11.85 -53.85 3.15
N THR A 194 10.61 -53.72 2.69
CA THR A 194 10.10 -52.53 1.97
C THR A 194 9.14 -51.72 2.85
N ALA A 195 9.49 -51.49 4.12
CA ALA A 195 8.65 -50.73 5.04
C ALA A 195 8.75 -49.21 4.76
N PRO A 196 7.67 -48.43 4.93
CA PRO A 196 7.73 -46.96 4.83
C PRO A 196 8.61 -46.37 5.94
N VAL A 197 9.27 -45.25 5.63
CA VAL A 197 10.10 -44.49 6.59
C VAL A 197 9.23 -44.07 7.79
N THR A 198 9.70 -44.35 9.00
CA THR A 198 9.06 -43.94 10.25
C THR A 198 9.70 -42.66 10.79
N TYR A 199 8.90 -41.81 11.45
CA TYR A 199 9.35 -40.54 12.03
C TYR A 199 9.24 -40.58 13.56
N SER A 200 10.20 -39.98 14.26
CA SER A 200 10.19 -39.86 15.72
C SER A 200 10.62 -38.48 16.15
N GLU A 201 9.87 -37.86 17.05
CA GLU A 201 10.23 -36.57 17.64
C GLU A 201 11.27 -36.71 18.74
N LYS A 202 12.26 -35.82 18.75
CA LYS A 202 13.14 -35.64 19.92
C LYS A 202 12.36 -34.80 20.93
N ARG A 203 11.98 -35.39 22.08
CA ARG A 203 11.35 -34.80 23.30
C ARG A 203 10.73 -33.39 23.15
N THR A 204 9.49 -33.21 23.61
CA THR A 204 8.80 -31.91 23.63
C THR A 204 9.71 -30.73 24.06
N PRO A 205 9.94 -29.75 23.19
CA PRO A 205 10.74 -28.57 23.54
C PRO A 205 10.07 -27.76 24.65
N LYS A 206 10.86 -27.07 25.48
CA LYS A 206 10.32 -26.06 26.41
C LYS A 206 9.77 -24.87 25.60
N PRO A 207 8.58 -24.32 25.90
CA PRO A 207 8.04 -23.17 25.17
C PRO A 207 8.98 -21.96 25.33
N ALA A 208 9.52 -21.47 24.21
CA ALA A 208 10.46 -20.34 24.18
C ALA A 208 9.78 -18.98 23.92
N ALA A 209 8.46 -18.98 23.66
CA ALA A 209 7.67 -17.79 23.35
C ALA A 209 6.22 -17.93 23.84
N MET A 210 5.55 -16.78 24.01
CA MET A 210 4.12 -16.67 24.32
C MET A 210 3.41 -16.15 23.08
N ALA A 211 2.43 -16.89 22.62
CA ALA A 211 1.49 -16.45 21.59
C ALA A 211 0.30 -15.77 22.26
N GLY A 212 -0.09 -14.60 21.76
CA GLY A 212 -1.30 -13.91 22.19
C GLY A 212 -1.96 -13.18 21.03
N VAL A 213 -3.14 -12.63 21.29
CA VAL A 213 -3.89 -11.79 20.36
C VAL A 213 -4.23 -10.47 21.04
N ALA A 214 -4.02 -9.36 20.34
CA ALA A 214 -4.50 -8.05 20.76
C ALA A 214 -5.63 -7.60 19.83
N VAL A 215 -6.75 -7.15 20.39
CA VAL A 215 -7.99 -6.86 19.65
C VAL A 215 -8.24 -5.36 19.62
N VAL A 216 -8.13 -4.73 18.45
CA VAL A 216 -8.50 -3.33 18.24
C VAL A 216 -9.97 -3.26 17.86
N VAL A 217 -10.81 -2.87 18.83
CA VAL A 217 -12.26 -2.75 18.67
C VAL A 217 -12.66 -1.31 18.40
N THR A 218 -13.46 -1.06 17.36
CA THR A 218 -14.01 0.26 17.05
C THR A 218 -15.53 0.29 17.04
N ASN A 219 -16.15 1.31 17.66
CA ASN A 219 -17.61 1.50 17.62
C ASN A 219 -18.08 2.19 16.32
N GLU A 220 -19.40 2.38 16.17
CA GLU A 220 -20.01 3.03 15.00
C GLU A 220 -19.54 4.49 14.76
N CYS A 221 -19.00 5.13 15.80
CA CYS A 221 -18.41 6.48 15.74
C CYS A 221 -16.90 6.46 15.45
N GLY A 222 -16.30 5.30 15.18
CA GLY A 222 -14.87 5.15 14.92
C GLY A 222 -13.97 5.33 16.16
N GLN A 223 -14.53 5.31 17.37
CA GLN A 223 -13.77 5.37 18.61
C GLN A 223 -13.23 3.98 18.95
N VAL A 224 -12.02 3.92 19.51
CA VAL A 224 -11.37 2.68 19.95
C VAL A 224 -11.65 2.39 21.42
N LEU A 225 -11.87 1.12 21.74
CA LEU A 225 -12.06 0.66 23.12
C LEU A 225 -10.72 0.50 23.84
N LEU A 226 -10.55 1.12 25.01
CA LEU A 226 -9.40 0.91 25.88
C LEU A 226 -9.84 0.63 27.33
N GLY A 227 -9.14 -0.30 27.97
CA GLY A 227 -9.35 -0.72 29.34
C GLY A 227 -8.36 -0.05 30.29
N TRP A 228 -8.84 0.48 31.41
CA TRP A 228 -7.97 1.04 32.45
C TRP A 228 -7.49 -0.06 33.40
N ASN A 229 -6.21 -0.42 33.28
CA ASN A 229 -5.54 -1.32 34.22
C ASN A 229 -5.10 -0.53 35.46
N SER A 230 -5.92 -0.58 36.52
CA SER A 230 -5.68 0.17 37.76
C SER A 230 -4.44 -0.31 38.52
N SER A 231 -4.05 -1.58 38.39
CA SER A 231 -2.88 -2.15 39.06
C SER A 231 -1.56 -1.67 38.46
N ARG A 232 -1.53 -1.43 37.13
CA ARG A 232 -0.34 -0.97 36.38
C ARG A 232 -0.35 0.52 36.07
N GLY A 233 -1.50 1.19 36.25
CA GLY A 233 -1.66 2.61 35.97
C GLY A 233 -1.53 2.92 34.47
N MET A 234 -2.09 2.07 33.61
CA MET A 234 -1.95 2.20 32.16
C MET A 234 -3.19 1.72 31.40
N TRP A 235 -3.33 2.18 30.16
CA TRP A 235 -4.38 1.77 29.22
C TRP A 235 -3.98 0.50 28.46
N ASP A 236 -4.95 -0.38 28.19
CA ASP A 236 -4.74 -1.62 27.45
C ASP A 236 -5.86 -1.92 26.45
N LEU A 237 -5.59 -2.74 25.44
CA LEU A 237 -6.61 -3.31 24.55
C LEU A 237 -7.16 -4.60 25.16
N PRO A 238 -8.36 -5.05 24.74
CA PRO A 238 -8.75 -6.44 24.95
C PRO A 238 -7.71 -7.38 24.34
N ALA A 239 -7.18 -8.31 25.12
CA ALA A 239 -6.09 -9.16 24.68
C ALA A 239 -5.89 -10.39 25.57
N GLY A 240 -5.41 -11.48 24.99
CA GLY A 240 -5.01 -12.62 25.81
C GLY A 240 -4.23 -13.69 25.09
N LYS A 241 -4.04 -14.82 25.79
CA LYS A 241 -3.14 -15.89 25.36
C LYS A 241 -3.87 -16.87 24.47
N VAL A 242 -3.17 -17.37 23.46
CA VAL A 242 -3.71 -18.42 22.58
C VAL A 242 -3.63 -19.76 23.31
N GLU A 243 -4.76 -20.46 23.41
CA GLU A 243 -4.78 -21.81 23.96
C GLU A 243 -4.25 -22.85 22.96
N PRO A 244 -3.69 -23.99 23.40
CA PRO A 244 -3.19 -25.02 22.49
C PRO A 244 -4.27 -25.53 21.52
N GLY A 245 -4.04 -25.32 20.22
CA GLY A 245 -4.96 -25.72 19.14
C GLY A 245 -6.07 -24.71 18.83
N GLU A 246 -6.12 -23.57 19.52
CA GLU A 246 -7.06 -22.48 19.27
C GLU A 246 -6.59 -21.62 18.09
N ALA A 247 -7.53 -21.21 17.22
CA ALA A 247 -7.26 -20.24 16.16
C ALA A 247 -7.21 -18.81 16.73
N PHE A 248 -6.39 -17.93 16.16
CA PHE A 248 -6.25 -16.55 16.65
C PHE A 248 -7.56 -15.77 16.62
N GLU A 249 -8.41 -16.00 15.63
CA GLU A 249 -9.75 -15.41 15.54
C GLU A 249 -10.65 -15.87 16.69
N ALA A 250 -10.54 -17.15 17.08
CA ALA A 250 -11.28 -17.71 18.21
C ALA A 250 -10.79 -17.14 19.54
N THR A 251 -9.46 -17.03 19.72
CA THR A 251 -8.86 -16.34 20.86
C THR A 251 -9.36 -14.89 20.95
N ALA A 252 -9.37 -14.14 19.84
CA ALA A 252 -9.83 -12.76 19.81
C ALA A 252 -11.29 -12.62 20.29
N VAL A 253 -12.19 -13.47 19.79
CA VAL A 253 -13.61 -13.46 20.17
C VAL A 253 -13.80 -13.84 21.63
N ARG A 254 -13.07 -14.85 22.11
CA ARG A 254 -13.13 -15.33 23.49
C ARG A 254 -12.67 -14.25 24.48
N GLU A 255 -11.45 -13.74 24.30
CA GLU A 255 -10.87 -12.71 25.18
C GLU A 255 -11.72 -11.43 25.19
N LEU A 256 -12.25 -11.03 24.03
CA LEU A 256 -13.14 -9.88 23.94
C LEU A 256 -14.43 -10.06 24.77
N ALA A 257 -15.00 -11.27 24.78
CA ALA A 257 -16.18 -11.58 25.57
C ALA A 257 -15.84 -11.72 27.06
N GLU A 258 -14.71 -12.35 27.39
CA GLU A 258 -14.24 -12.59 28.75
C GLU A 258 -13.83 -11.31 29.46
N GLU A 259 -13.12 -10.39 28.82
CA GLU A 259 -12.60 -9.17 29.45
C GLU A 259 -13.56 -7.97 29.35
N ALA A 260 -14.19 -7.78 28.18
CA ALA A 260 -14.99 -6.59 27.86
C ALA A 260 -16.50 -6.84 27.73
N GLY A 261 -16.95 -8.11 27.73
CA GLY A 261 -18.35 -8.46 27.58
C GLY A 261 -18.94 -8.19 26.19
N LEU A 262 -18.09 -8.01 25.17
CA LEU A 262 -18.52 -7.80 23.78
C LEU A 262 -18.46 -9.14 23.03
N HIS A 263 -19.49 -9.41 22.23
CA HIS A 263 -19.61 -10.67 21.49
C HIS A 263 -19.54 -10.42 19.98
N ALA A 264 -18.69 -11.18 19.28
CA ALA A 264 -18.53 -11.10 17.84
C ALA A 264 -18.50 -12.50 17.19
N ARG A 265 -18.73 -12.55 15.89
CA ARG A 265 -18.60 -13.78 15.10
C ARG A 265 -17.16 -13.94 14.64
N LEU A 266 -16.70 -15.18 14.43
CA LEU A 266 -15.33 -15.45 13.95
C LEU A 266 -15.05 -14.73 12.62
N GLU A 267 -16.03 -14.67 11.72
CA GLU A 267 -15.87 -14.02 10.41
C GLU A 267 -15.78 -12.49 10.50
N ALA A 268 -16.08 -11.90 11.67
CA ALA A 268 -15.94 -10.47 11.92
C ALA A 268 -14.52 -10.08 12.38
N VAL A 269 -13.66 -11.06 12.71
CA VAL A 269 -12.28 -10.82 13.13
C VAL A 269 -11.38 -10.69 11.90
N LEU A 270 -10.68 -9.57 11.78
CA LEU A 270 -9.65 -9.38 10.75
C LEU A 270 -8.26 -9.45 11.37
N LEU A 271 -7.45 -10.42 10.96
CA LEU A 271 -6.05 -10.52 11.36
C LEU A 271 -5.16 -9.70 10.41
N LEU A 272 -4.49 -8.69 10.95
CA LEU A 272 -3.69 -7.73 10.19
C LEU A 272 -2.23 -8.14 10.03
N GLY A 273 -1.72 -8.94 10.97
CA GLY A 273 -0.34 -9.38 10.95
C GLY A 273 0.15 -9.81 12.32
N THR A 274 1.34 -10.38 12.31
CA THR A 274 2.04 -10.85 13.50
C THR A 274 3.06 -9.82 13.94
N LEU A 275 3.04 -9.45 15.21
CA LEU A 275 4.10 -8.71 15.88
C LEU A 275 4.99 -9.67 16.67
N CYS A 276 6.30 -9.51 16.55
CA CYS A 276 7.28 -10.19 17.36
C CYS A 276 8.15 -9.15 18.09
N ASP A 277 8.15 -9.21 19.41
CA ASP A 277 9.06 -8.42 20.24
C ASP A 277 9.72 -9.25 21.33
N SER A 278 10.78 -8.69 21.92
CA SER A 278 11.46 -9.27 23.06
C SER A 278 11.44 -8.26 24.19
N THR A 279 10.63 -8.54 25.20
CA THR A 279 10.48 -7.67 26.37
C THR A 279 10.91 -8.44 27.62
N HIS A 280 11.79 -7.86 28.45
CA HIS A 280 12.28 -8.49 29.69
C HIS A 280 12.86 -9.91 29.53
N GLY A 281 13.49 -10.20 28.39
CA GLY A 281 14.10 -11.50 28.10
C GLY A 281 13.13 -12.59 27.65
N PHE A 282 11.88 -12.21 27.33
CA PHE A 282 10.85 -13.12 26.86
C PHE A 282 10.40 -12.73 25.44
N THR A 283 10.37 -13.69 24.51
CA THR A 283 9.88 -13.47 23.14
C THR A 283 8.36 -13.55 23.11
N ARG A 284 7.70 -12.45 22.77
CA ARG A 284 6.25 -12.40 22.60
C ARG A 284 5.92 -12.34 21.13
N VAL A 285 4.96 -13.17 20.74
CA VAL A 285 4.36 -13.20 19.41
C VAL A 285 2.90 -12.81 19.58
N THR A 286 2.51 -11.65 19.06
CA THR A 286 1.15 -11.11 19.17
C THR A 286 0.52 -10.99 17.79
N GLU A 287 -0.56 -11.71 17.54
CA GLU A 287 -1.41 -11.45 16.38
C GLU A 287 -2.27 -10.22 16.63
N ILE A 288 -2.39 -9.37 15.61
CA ILE A 288 -3.21 -8.16 15.66
C ILE A 288 -4.55 -8.43 15.00
N ALA A 289 -5.59 -8.45 15.82
CA ALA A 289 -6.97 -8.54 15.38
C ALA A 289 -7.61 -7.15 15.35
N ARG A 290 -8.39 -6.85 14.30
CA ARG A 290 -9.27 -5.69 14.23
C ARG A 290 -10.72 -6.15 14.15
N LEU A 291 -11.59 -5.44 14.87
CA LEU A 291 -13.00 -5.81 15.01
C LEU A 291 -13.91 -4.58 15.06
N ALA A 292 -14.99 -4.60 14.29
CA ALA A 292 -16.00 -3.53 14.28
C ALA A 292 -17.46 -4.04 14.29
N ASP A 293 -17.69 -5.33 13.98
CA ASP A 293 -19.01 -5.99 14.05
C ASP A 293 -19.09 -6.83 15.34
N TYR A 294 -19.78 -6.30 16.35
CA TYR A 294 -20.01 -6.93 17.64
C TYR A 294 -21.38 -6.56 18.21
N THR A 295 -21.76 -7.26 19.27
CA THR A 295 -22.96 -6.98 20.06
C THR A 295 -22.60 -6.90 21.54
N GLY A 296 -23.39 -6.17 22.32
CA GLY A 296 -23.16 -5.95 23.75
C GLY A 296 -22.64 -4.54 24.06
N GLU A 297 -22.54 -4.23 25.34
CA GLU A 297 -22.01 -2.97 25.87
C GLU A 297 -20.73 -3.26 26.66
N PRO A 298 -19.67 -2.42 26.55
CA PRO A 298 -18.44 -2.64 27.28
C PRO A 298 -18.68 -2.69 28.79
N ALA A 299 -18.23 -3.77 29.42
CA ALA A 299 -18.33 -3.95 30.87
C ALA A 299 -17.05 -4.59 31.39
N ALA A 300 -16.55 -4.12 32.54
CA ALA A 300 -15.42 -4.74 33.22
C ALA A 300 -15.86 -6.09 33.80
N ARG A 301 -15.51 -7.18 33.11
CA ARG A 301 -15.82 -8.55 33.54
C ARG A 301 -14.76 -9.12 34.49
N GLU A 302 -13.54 -8.61 34.38
CA GLU A 302 -12.39 -8.93 35.22
C GLU A 302 -11.86 -7.64 35.87
N PRO A 303 -12.62 -7.03 36.82
CA PRO A 303 -12.34 -5.70 37.38
C PRO A 303 -10.98 -5.59 38.09
N GLU A 304 -10.40 -6.72 38.50
CA GLU A 304 -9.06 -6.83 39.08
C GLU A 304 -7.92 -6.65 38.06
N LEU A 305 -8.17 -6.92 36.77
CA LEU A 305 -7.24 -6.67 35.68
C LEU A 305 -7.55 -5.35 34.98
N ILE A 306 -8.80 -5.18 34.55
CA ILE A 306 -9.31 -3.99 33.87
C ILE A 306 -10.51 -3.44 34.64
N SER A 307 -10.30 -2.32 35.32
CA SER A 307 -11.31 -1.75 36.21
C SER A 307 -12.49 -1.07 35.50
N ARG A 308 -12.28 -0.61 34.26
CA ARG A 308 -13.32 -0.02 33.39
C ARG A 308 -12.85 0.05 31.95
N TRP A 309 -13.81 0.17 31.04
CA TRP A 309 -13.61 0.33 29.61
C TRP A 309 -14.12 1.71 29.15
N GLU A 310 -13.37 2.38 28.28
CA GLU A 310 -13.70 3.69 27.74
C GLU A 310 -13.50 3.75 26.23
N TRP A 311 -14.36 4.53 25.55
CA TRP A 311 -14.24 4.81 24.12
C TRP A 311 -13.40 6.06 23.91
N HIS A 312 -12.30 5.92 23.17
CA HIS A 312 -11.40 7.01 22.84
C HIS A 312 -11.40 7.29 21.34
N THR A 313 -11.52 8.56 20.97
CA THR A 313 -11.26 8.94 19.57
C THR A 313 -9.79 8.70 19.25
N PRO A 314 -9.41 8.11 18.11
CA PRO A 314 -8.00 7.84 17.77
C PRO A 314 -7.09 9.07 17.91
N SER A 315 -7.58 10.26 17.54
CA SER A 315 -6.84 11.52 17.68
C SER A 315 -6.51 11.90 19.14
N ALA A 316 -7.30 11.45 20.11
CA ALA A 316 -7.04 11.71 21.53
C ALA A 316 -5.91 10.83 22.09
N LEU A 317 -5.62 9.68 21.45
CA LEU A 317 -4.64 8.72 21.95
C LEU A 317 -3.23 9.30 22.06
N ARG A 318 -2.87 10.23 21.16
CA ARG A 318 -1.57 10.93 21.17
C ARG A 318 -1.39 11.86 22.38
N HIS A 319 -2.47 12.17 23.09
CA HIS A 319 -2.52 13.10 24.22
C HIS A 319 -2.95 12.41 25.52
N LEU A 320 -2.94 11.07 25.57
CA LEU A 320 -3.28 10.36 26.79
C LEU A 320 -2.32 10.76 27.93
N PRO A 321 -2.84 11.22 29.08
CA PRO A 321 -1.98 11.62 30.20
C PRO A 321 -1.32 10.42 30.90
N GLN A 322 -1.86 9.22 30.70
CA GLN A 322 -1.36 7.97 31.27
C GLN A 322 -0.78 7.06 30.17
N PRO A 323 0.22 6.21 30.50
CA PRO A 323 0.85 5.34 29.52
C PRO A 323 -0.13 4.31 28.95
N LEU A 324 0.22 3.81 27.76
CA LEU A 324 -0.47 2.71 27.09
C LEU A 324 0.45 1.47 27.11
N PHE A 325 -0.11 0.28 27.29
CA PHE A 325 0.67 -0.96 27.29
C PHE A 325 1.39 -1.14 25.94
N THR A 326 2.68 -1.50 25.96
CA THR A 326 3.51 -1.51 24.75
C THR A 326 2.93 -2.37 23.62
N ALA A 327 2.39 -3.55 23.93
CA ALA A 327 1.78 -4.42 22.92
C ALA A 327 0.58 -3.74 22.27
N SER A 328 -0.24 -3.09 23.10
CA SER A 328 -1.41 -2.35 22.66
C SER A 328 -1.03 -1.13 21.83
N ALA A 329 0.08 -0.46 22.15
CA ALA A 329 0.59 0.66 21.35
C ALA A 329 1.07 0.18 19.98
N GLN A 330 1.76 -0.96 19.92
CA GLN A 330 2.21 -1.56 18.67
C GLN A 330 1.03 -2.09 17.84
N ALA A 331 0.01 -2.69 18.47
CA ALA A 331 -1.22 -3.12 17.81
C ALA A 331 -1.98 -1.92 17.21
N LEU A 332 -2.17 -0.85 17.99
CA LEU A 332 -2.75 0.40 17.50
C LEU A 332 -1.93 1.01 16.36
N ASN A 333 -0.60 0.95 16.44
CA ASN A 333 0.28 1.42 15.36
C ASN A 333 0.26 0.50 14.13
N THR A 334 -0.15 -0.75 14.27
CA THR A 334 -0.37 -1.67 13.15
C THR A 334 -1.68 -1.32 12.43
N VAL A 335 -2.73 -0.96 13.16
CA VAL A 335 -4.00 -0.49 12.60
C VAL A 335 -3.87 0.92 12.02
N TRP A 336 -3.17 1.80 12.74
CA TRP A 336 -3.01 3.22 12.42
C TRP A 336 -1.53 3.64 12.54
N PRO A 337 -0.69 3.34 11.53
CA PRO A 337 0.71 3.71 11.52
C PRO A 337 0.93 5.20 11.75
N GLY A 338 1.80 5.55 12.71
CA GLY A 338 2.15 6.94 13.02
C GLY A 338 1.16 7.68 13.93
N LEU A 339 0.08 7.02 14.39
CA LEU A 339 -0.89 7.61 15.31
C LEU A 339 -0.26 7.99 16.66
N LEU A 340 0.58 7.11 17.18
CA LEU A 340 1.24 7.27 18.48
C LEU A 340 2.69 7.70 18.27
N PRO A 341 3.17 8.74 18.95
CA PRO A 341 4.57 9.13 18.88
C PRO A 341 5.45 8.11 19.62
N HIS A 342 6.63 7.82 19.08
CA HIS A 342 7.68 7.03 19.74
C HIS A 342 7.26 5.60 20.19
N VAL A 343 6.41 4.92 19.42
CA VAL A 343 6.04 3.52 19.71
C VAL A 343 7.30 2.63 19.73
N PRO A 344 7.51 1.80 20.77
CA PRO A 344 8.63 0.89 20.83
C PRO A 344 8.64 -0.08 19.62
N PRO A 345 9.81 -0.32 18.99
CA PRO A 345 9.87 -1.12 17.78
C PRO A 345 9.49 -2.58 18.05
N ALA A 346 8.76 -3.17 17.11
CA ALA A 346 8.49 -4.60 17.02
C ALA A 346 8.75 -5.06 15.58
N HIS A 347 9.13 -6.31 15.40
CA HIS A 347 9.18 -6.91 14.07
C HIS A 347 7.74 -7.24 13.64
N HIS A 348 7.29 -6.64 12.55
CA HIS A 348 5.94 -6.84 12.03
C HIS A 348 5.98 -7.65 10.74
N THR A 349 5.27 -8.76 10.73
CA THR A 349 5.03 -9.57 9.53
C THR A 349 3.57 -9.35 9.11
N PRO A 350 3.30 -8.51 8.09
CA PRO A 350 1.95 -8.25 7.64
C PRO A 350 1.33 -9.52 7.06
N ARG A 351 0.03 -9.70 7.28
CA ARG A 351 -0.73 -10.77 6.61
C ARG A 351 -1.13 -10.26 5.21
N PRO A 352 -0.81 -10.99 4.12
CA PRO A 352 -1.25 -10.57 2.80
C PRO A 352 -2.77 -10.46 2.78
N ALA A 353 -3.29 -9.30 2.40
CA ALA A 353 -4.72 -9.10 2.18
C ALA A 353 -5.13 -10.03 1.03
N GLY A 354 -5.70 -11.19 1.36
CA GLY A 354 -6.15 -12.15 0.37
C GLY A 354 -7.35 -11.59 -0.39
N GLY A 355 -7.13 -10.75 -1.39
CA GLY A 355 -8.12 -10.28 -2.38
C GLY A 355 -9.32 -9.49 -1.85
N ALA A 356 -9.61 -9.54 -0.55
CA ALA A 356 -10.48 -8.63 0.13
C ALA A 356 -9.65 -7.39 0.44
N ALA A 357 -9.75 -6.39 -0.44
CA ALA A 357 -9.69 -5.01 0.02
C ALA A 357 -10.52 -4.89 1.30
N LEU A 358 -10.20 -3.93 2.16
CA LEU A 358 -11.00 -3.60 3.34
C LEU A 358 -12.42 -3.17 2.93
N THR A 359 -13.27 -4.10 2.47
CA THR A 359 -14.68 -4.10 2.80
C THR A 359 -14.73 -4.49 4.27
N PHE A 360 -14.38 -3.54 5.13
CA PHE A 360 -15.09 -3.46 6.39
C PHE A 360 -16.58 -3.62 6.11
N GLY A 361 -17.34 -4.07 7.09
CA GLY A 361 -18.75 -3.74 7.14
C GLY A 361 -18.87 -2.22 7.16
N GLU A 362 -18.75 -1.57 5.99
CA GLU A 362 -19.19 -0.22 5.76
C GLU A 362 -20.62 -0.24 6.30
N PRO A 363 -20.94 0.57 7.34
CA PRO A 363 -22.25 0.53 7.95
C PRO A 363 -23.29 0.55 6.84
N ALA A 364 -24.30 -0.30 6.87
CA ALA A 364 -25.28 -0.36 5.78
C ALA A 364 -25.88 1.03 5.48
N THR A 365 -25.93 1.89 6.51
CA THR A 365 -26.23 3.32 6.41
C THR A 365 -25.21 4.11 5.57
N ALA A 366 -23.91 3.92 5.75
CA ALA A 366 -22.87 4.55 4.93
C ALA A 366 -22.97 4.10 3.45
N VAL A 367 -23.14 2.80 3.17
CA VAL A 367 -23.38 2.29 1.80
C VAL A 367 -24.60 2.98 1.18
N ARG A 368 -25.70 3.04 1.92
CA ARG A 368 -26.96 3.65 1.47
C ARG A 368 -26.78 5.15 1.20
N LEU A 369 -26.12 5.87 2.10
CA LEU A 369 -25.87 7.31 1.95
C LEU A 369 -24.91 7.61 0.80
N ARG A 370 -23.88 6.79 0.59
CA ARG A 370 -23.02 6.88 -0.59
C ARG A 370 -23.80 6.72 -1.88
N LYS A 371 -24.61 5.66 -1.98
CA LYS A 371 -25.48 5.43 -3.14
C LYS A 371 -26.50 6.56 -3.32
N GLN A 372 -27.01 7.14 -2.24
CA GLN A 372 -27.89 8.30 -2.29
C GLN A 372 -27.17 9.52 -2.88
N LEU A 373 -25.99 9.87 -2.33
CA LEU A 373 -25.17 10.97 -2.83
C LEU A 373 -24.87 10.80 -4.33
N VAL A 374 -24.42 9.62 -4.76
CA VAL A 374 -24.14 9.34 -6.18
C VAL A 374 -25.39 9.51 -7.06
N ARG A 375 -26.55 9.04 -6.59
CA ARG A 375 -27.82 9.24 -7.31
C ARG A 375 -28.18 10.71 -7.43
N ASP A 376 -28.02 11.48 -6.36
CA ASP A 376 -28.35 12.91 -6.34
C ASP A 376 -27.41 13.71 -7.24
N LEU A 377 -26.10 13.42 -7.21
CA LEU A 377 -25.12 14.02 -8.12
C LEU A 377 -25.40 13.67 -9.59
N THR A 378 -25.80 12.41 -9.86
CA THR A 378 -26.17 11.98 -11.22
C THR A 378 -27.45 12.67 -11.70
N ALA A 379 -28.47 12.77 -10.85
CA ALA A 379 -29.73 13.44 -11.19
C ALA A 379 -29.54 14.94 -11.45
N ALA A 380 -28.52 15.55 -10.81
CA ALA A 380 -28.16 16.95 -10.99
C ALA A 380 -27.21 17.23 -12.17
N GLY A 381 -26.73 16.20 -12.88
CA GLY A 381 -25.85 16.37 -14.05
C GLY A 381 -24.35 16.43 -13.74
N TRP A 382 -23.93 16.06 -12.52
CA TRP A 382 -22.54 16.26 -12.07
C TRP A 382 -21.66 15.02 -12.22
N THR A 383 -22.25 13.83 -12.31
CA THR A 383 -21.55 12.54 -12.51
C THR A 383 -22.10 11.81 -13.73
N ASP A 384 -22.11 12.50 -14.87
CA ASP A 384 -22.76 12.07 -16.10
C ASP A 384 -22.02 10.94 -16.82
N THR A 385 -20.71 10.81 -16.58
CA THR A 385 -19.92 9.72 -17.14
C THR A 385 -19.98 8.47 -16.27
N PRO A 386 -19.99 7.26 -16.85
CA PRO A 386 -19.91 6.00 -16.10
C PRO A 386 -18.70 5.94 -15.18
N GLU A 387 -17.56 6.50 -15.61
CA GLU A 387 -16.28 6.49 -14.89
C GLU A 387 -16.34 7.33 -13.62
N LEU A 388 -16.88 8.57 -13.69
CA LEU A 388 -17.08 9.41 -12.50
C LEU A 388 -18.05 8.75 -11.52
N ARG A 389 -19.14 8.17 -12.02
CA ARG A 389 -20.12 7.49 -11.18
C ARG A 389 -19.52 6.27 -10.47
N ALA A 390 -18.68 5.51 -11.17
CA ALA A 390 -17.95 4.38 -10.61
C ALA A 390 -16.97 4.84 -9.52
N ALA A 391 -16.17 5.87 -9.77
CA ALA A 391 -15.22 6.42 -8.79
C ALA A 391 -15.92 6.86 -7.49
N PHE A 392 -16.99 7.66 -7.57
CA PHE A 392 -17.73 8.09 -6.38
C PHE A 392 -18.48 6.94 -5.68
N THR A 393 -18.82 5.87 -6.42
CA THR A 393 -19.40 4.65 -5.83
C THR A 393 -18.33 3.83 -5.09
N ALA A 394 -17.11 3.78 -5.60
CA ALA A 394 -16.01 3.00 -5.05
C ALA A 394 -15.42 3.63 -3.78
N VAL A 395 -15.13 4.94 -3.79
CA VAL A 395 -14.40 5.59 -2.70
C VAL A 395 -15.32 5.90 -1.49
N PRO A 396 -15.04 5.36 -0.29
CA PRO A 396 -15.86 5.60 0.90
C PRO A 396 -15.54 6.97 1.53
N ARG A 397 -16.27 8.02 1.13
CA ARG A 397 -16.04 9.41 1.61
C ARG A 397 -15.96 9.53 3.14
N HIS A 398 -16.79 8.78 3.87
CA HIS A 398 -16.81 8.77 5.34
C HIS A 398 -15.49 8.31 5.98
N ALA A 399 -14.70 7.47 5.31
CA ALA A 399 -13.40 7.03 5.83
C ALA A 399 -12.39 8.17 5.94
N PHE A 400 -12.57 9.25 5.17
CA PHE A 400 -11.73 10.45 5.22
C PHE A 400 -12.27 11.53 6.18
N LEU A 401 -13.42 11.28 6.79
CA LEU A 401 -14.12 12.14 7.75
C LEU A 401 -14.62 11.34 8.98
N PRO A 402 -13.77 10.53 9.64
CA PRO A 402 -14.22 9.64 10.72
C PRO A 402 -14.79 10.38 11.93
N GLU A 403 -14.40 11.65 12.12
CA GLU A 403 -14.93 12.51 13.18
C GLU A 403 -16.33 13.08 12.91
N GLN A 404 -16.92 12.82 11.74
CA GLN A 404 -18.20 13.40 11.34
C GLN A 404 -19.31 12.35 11.31
N PRO A 405 -20.55 12.71 11.68
CA PRO A 405 -21.70 11.84 11.47
C PRO A 405 -21.83 11.45 9.99
N LEU A 406 -22.18 10.20 9.69
CA LEU A 406 -22.31 9.69 8.32
C LEU A 406 -23.21 10.56 7.43
N GLY A 407 -24.30 11.09 7.98
CA GLY A 407 -25.21 11.98 7.26
C GLY A 407 -24.52 13.26 6.78
N ARG A 408 -23.60 13.80 7.58
CA ARG A 408 -22.81 14.98 7.20
C ARG A 408 -21.68 14.62 6.24
N ALA A 409 -21.01 13.49 6.46
CA ALA A 409 -19.95 13.03 5.57
C ALA A 409 -20.43 12.83 4.12
N TYR A 410 -21.69 12.41 3.93
CA TYR A 410 -22.32 12.21 2.62
C TYR A 410 -23.27 13.34 2.20
N ALA A 411 -23.37 14.42 2.97
CA ALA A 411 -24.08 15.62 2.53
C ALA A 411 -23.30 16.32 1.41
N ASN A 412 -24.00 16.99 0.50
CA ASN A 412 -23.39 17.80 -0.55
C ASN A 412 -22.90 19.15 0.03
N GLU A 413 -22.00 19.10 1.01
CA GLU A 413 -21.36 20.27 1.62
C GLU A 413 -19.85 20.02 1.80
N ALA A 414 -19.08 21.11 1.89
CA ALA A 414 -17.68 21.04 2.31
C ALA A 414 -17.61 20.85 3.83
N VAL A 415 -16.70 20.00 4.28
CA VAL A 415 -16.53 19.70 5.71
C VAL A 415 -15.16 20.14 6.17
N ALA A 416 -15.11 21.17 7.03
CA ALA A 416 -13.86 21.68 7.59
C ALA A 416 -13.18 20.62 8.46
N THR A 417 -11.90 20.38 8.20
CA THR A 417 -11.04 19.43 8.91
C THR A 417 -10.03 20.14 9.81
N VAL A 418 -9.67 21.38 9.46
CA VAL A 418 -8.83 22.27 10.27
C VAL A 418 -9.44 23.66 10.22
N VAL A 419 -9.54 24.30 11.39
CA VAL A 419 -10.07 25.65 11.56
C VAL A 419 -9.02 26.46 12.32
N ASP A 420 -8.78 27.68 11.87
CA ASP A 420 -7.94 28.66 12.56
C ASP A 420 -8.65 29.13 13.84
N GLU A 421 -8.01 28.98 15.00
CA GLU A 421 -8.64 29.23 16.30
C GLU A 421 -8.90 30.72 16.55
N ASP A 422 -8.07 31.61 16.02
CA ASP A 422 -8.16 33.06 16.24
C ASP A 422 -9.28 33.69 15.39
N THR A 423 -9.41 33.23 14.14
CA THR A 423 -10.34 33.80 13.15
C THR A 423 -11.60 32.97 12.94
N GLY A 424 -11.61 31.70 13.40
CA GLY A 424 -12.69 30.74 13.16
C GLY A 424 -12.83 30.30 11.70
N ARG A 425 -11.86 30.63 10.83
CA ARG A 425 -11.92 30.34 9.40
C ARG A 425 -11.40 28.93 9.09
N PRO A 426 -12.05 28.15 8.20
CA PRO A 426 -11.50 26.87 7.75
C PRO A 426 -10.17 27.05 7.02
N MET A 427 -9.14 26.31 7.45
CA MET A 427 -7.83 26.24 6.79
C MET A 427 -7.68 25.00 5.90
N SER A 428 -8.42 23.94 6.23
CA SER A 428 -8.50 22.71 5.44
C SER A 428 -9.93 22.16 5.48
N SER A 429 -10.34 21.50 4.40
CA SER A 429 -11.66 20.86 4.31
C SER A 429 -11.63 19.72 3.32
N VAL A 430 -12.48 18.71 3.53
CA VAL A 430 -12.89 17.81 2.44
C VAL A 430 -13.94 18.55 1.61
N SER A 431 -13.61 18.85 0.36
CA SER A 431 -14.44 19.65 -0.56
C SER A 431 -15.83 19.06 -0.77
N GLN A 432 -16.79 19.92 -1.13
CA GLN A 432 -18.14 19.52 -1.49
C GLN A 432 -18.11 18.48 -2.64
N PRO A 433 -18.86 17.35 -2.55
CA PRO A 433 -18.86 16.30 -3.56
C PRO A 433 -19.14 16.80 -4.99
N GLU A 434 -20.11 17.69 -5.15
CA GLU A 434 -20.43 18.32 -6.44
C GLU A 434 -19.23 19.07 -7.04
N MET A 435 -18.54 19.89 -6.25
CA MET A 435 -17.38 20.64 -6.72
C MET A 435 -16.23 19.70 -7.15
N GLN A 436 -16.03 18.59 -6.44
CA GLN A 436 -15.07 17.58 -6.83
C GLN A 436 -15.47 16.92 -8.17
N ALA A 437 -16.74 16.57 -8.34
CA ALA A 437 -17.22 16.01 -9.60
C ALA A 437 -17.04 16.99 -10.77
N VAL A 438 -17.34 18.28 -10.55
CA VAL A 438 -17.06 19.37 -11.51
C VAL A 438 -15.58 19.39 -11.88
N MET A 439 -14.67 19.48 -10.90
CA MET A 439 -13.24 19.60 -11.19
C MET A 439 -12.65 18.35 -11.86
N LEU A 440 -13.07 17.14 -11.45
CA LEU A 440 -12.63 15.89 -12.06
C LEU A 440 -13.13 15.74 -13.50
N SER A 441 -14.38 16.14 -13.77
CA SER A 441 -14.93 16.20 -15.14
C SER A 441 -14.11 17.14 -16.03
N ARG A 442 -13.74 18.32 -15.51
CA ARG A 442 -12.93 19.33 -16.22
C ARG A 442 -11.49 18.88 -16.45
N ALA A 443 -10.95 18.03 -15.57
CA ALA A 443 -9.62 17.44 -15.72
C ALA A 443 -9.57 16.38 -16.84
N GLY A 444 -10.72 15.80 -17.23
CA GLY A 444 -10.82 14.89 -18.38
C GLY A 444 -9.92 13.66 -18.27
N LEU A 445 -9.70 13.16 -17.05
CA LEU A 445 -8.73 12.10 -16.75
C LEU A 445 -8.98 10.84 -17.57
N GLN A 446 -7.89 10.24 -18.06
CA GLN A 446 -7.91 9.00 -18.83
C GLN A 446 -7.24 7.87 -18.04
N PRO A 447 -7.61 6.60 -18.27
CA PRO A 447 -6.87 5.47 -17.73
C PRO A 447 -5.38 5.52 -18.11
N GLY A 448 -4.50 5.27 -17.15
CA GLY A 448 -3.04 5.38 -17.32
C GLY A 448 -2.45 6.77 -17.09
N ALA A 449 -3.26 7.80 -16.86
CA ALA A 449 -2.75 9.15 -16.66
C ALA A 449 -1.96 9.29 -15.35
N SER A 450 -0.92 10.13 -15.39
CA SER A 450 -0.16 10.58 -14.22
C SER A 450 -0.67 11.94 -13.76
N VAL A 451 -1.14 12.02 -12.52
CA VAL A 451 -1.85 13.20 -12.00
C VAL A 451 -1.18 13.74 -10.74
N LEU A 452 -1.06 15.06 -10.67
CA LEU A 452 -0.65 15.77 -9.45
C LEU A 452 -1.87 16.45 -8.82
N GLU A 453 -2.15 16.14 -7.57
CA GLU A 453 -3.04 16.91 -6.70
C GLU A 453 -2.25 17.86 -5.79
N ILE A 454 -2.69 19.12 -5.67
CA ILE A 454 -2.12 20.11 -4.76
C ILE A 454 -3.17 20.53 -3.73
N GLY A 455 -2.92 20.21 -2.45
CA GLY A 455 -3.78 20.56 -1.31
C GLY A 455 -4.87 19.52 -1.01
N GLY A 456 -4.49 18.26 -0.83
CA GLY A 456 -5.41 17.11 -0.76
C GLY A 456 -5.40 16.35 0.57
N GLY A 457 -6.59 16.04 1.09
CA GLY A 457 -6.81 15.23 2.29
C GLY A 457 -6.96 13.72 2.04
N GLY A 458 -6.65 13.24 0.83
CA GLY A 458 -6.69 11.83 0.44
C GLY A 458 -7.97 11.41 -0.31
N TYR A 459 -9.14 11.96 0.04
CA TYR A 459 -10.41 11.55 -0.60
C TYR A 459 -10.43 11.83 -2.11
N ASN A 460 -10.02 13.04 -2.52
CA ASN A 460 -10.01 13.41 -3.92
C ASN A 460 -8.90 12.67 -4.70
N ALA A 461 -7.71 12.52 -4.13
CA ALA A 461 -6.67 11.63 -4.66
C ALA A 461 -7.17 10.19 -4.90
N SER A 462 -7.97 9.62 -3.99
CA SER A 462 -8.58 8.30 -4.21
C SER A 462 -9.58 8.29 -5.37
N LEU A 463 -10.37 9.35 -5.56
CA LEU A 463 -11.25 9.50 -6.73
C LEU A 463 -10.44 9.59 -8.03
N ILE A 464 -9.34 10.35 -8.02
CA ILE A 464 -8.40 10.44 -9.15
C ILE A 464 -7.83 9.06 -9.46
N ALA A 465 -7.38 8.33 -8.43
CA ALA A 465 -6.83 6.98 -8.57
C ALA A 465 -7.84 6.01 -9.22
N GLU A 466 -9.12 6.05 -8.85
CA GLU A 466 -10.17 5.27 -9.52
C GLU A 466 -10.31 5.63 -11.01
N LEU A 467 -10.24 6.92 -11.35
CA LEU A 467 -10.41 7.39 -12.73
C LEU A 467 -9.23 7.03 -13.64
N VAL A 468 -8.00 7.09 -13.12
CA VAL A 468 -6.79 6.74 -13.89
C VAL A 468 -6.50 5.23 -13.90
N GLY A 469 -7.19 4.46 -13.06
CA GLY A 469 -7.07 3.00 -13.01
C GLY A 469 -5.70 2.51 -12.50
N GLU A 470 -5.46 1.20 -12.62
CA GLU A 470 -4.27 0.53 -12.06
C GLU A 470 -2.95 0.92 -12.75
N SER A 471 -3.01 1.33 -14.02
CA SER A 471 -1.83 1.76 -14.79
C SER A 471 -1.52 3.26 -14.64
N GLY A 472 -2.38 4.02 -13.97
CA GLY A 472 -2.14 5.44 -13.68
C GLY A 472 -1.39 5.67 -12.38
N SER A 473 -1.03 6.93 -12.13
CA SER A 473 -0.34 7.32 -10.89
C SER A 473 -0.87 8.64 -10.34
N VAL A 474 -0.88 8.77 -9.02
CA VAL A 474 -1.32 9.99 -8.35
C VAL A 474 -0.28 10.45 -7.34
N VAL A 475 0.18 11.69 -7.47
CA VAL A 475 1.00 12.37 -6.46
C VAL A 475 0.14 13.42 -5.79
N CYS A 476 0.09 13.45 -4.46
CA CYS A 476 -0.68 14.44 -3.69
C CYS A 476 0.27 15.23 -2.79
N VAL A 477 0.37 16.54 -2.99
CA VAL A 477 1.20 17.43 -2.17
C VAL A 477 0.34 18.17 -1.15
N GLU A 478 0.69 18.08 0.13
CA GLU A 478 0.02 18.74 1.25
C GLU A 478 1.05 19.48 2.11
N ILE A 479 0.75 20.73 2.51
CA ILE A 479 1.67 21.59 3.26
C ILE A 479 1.53 21.41 4.77
N ASP A 480 0.33 21.08 5.25
CA ASP A 480 0.06 20.91 6.67
C ASP A 480 0.45 19.49 7.13
N PRO A 481 1.39 19.34 8.08
CA PRO A 481 1.83 18.02 8.54
C PRO A 481 0.72 17.16 9.17
N TYR A 482 -0.28 17.78 9.79
CA TYR A 482 -1.41 17.08 10.39
C TYR A 482 -2.38 16.56 9.31
N VAL A 483 -2.69 17.38 8.30
CA VAL A 483 -3.52 16.95 7.15
C VAL A 483 -2.80 15.87 6.36
N HIS A 484 -1.50 16.03 6.11
CA HIS A 484 -0.66 15.02 5.45
C HIS A 484 -0.69 13.67 6.21
N GLY A 485 -0.47 13.69 7.54
CA GLY A 485 -0.50 12.48 8.36
C GLY A 485 -1.87 11.77 8.33
N ARG A 486 -2.97 12.53 8.32
CA ARG A 486 -4.32 11.98 8.12
C ARG A 486 -4.50 11.34 6.75
N SER A 487 -4.04 12.01 5.69
CA SER A 487 -4.15 11.52 4.31
C SER A 487 -3.42 10.18 4.15
N VAL A 488 -2.16 10.08 4.59
CA VAL A 488 -1.38 8.82 4.57
C VAL A 488 -2.13 7.69 5.27
N ARG A 489 -2.66 7.96 6.46
CA ARG A 489 -3.44 6.97 7.23
C ARG A 489 -4.69 6.52 6.46
N PHE A 490 -5.51 7.46 5.99
CA PHE A 490 -6.77 7.14 5.32
C PHE A 490 -6.58 6.43 3.98
N LEU A 491 -5.55 6.79 3.22
CA LEU A 491 -5.18 6.09 1.99
C LEU A 491 -4.82 4.63 2.27
N ALA A 492 -4.11 4.34 3.37
CA ALA A 492 -3.83 2.97 3.78
C ALA A 492 -5.11 2.22 4.20
N GLU A 493 -5.95 2.84 5.04
CA GLU A 493 -7.21 2.25 5.51
C GLU A 493 -8.22 1.96 4.39
N THR A 494 -8.13 2.68 3.26
CA THR A 494 -9.05 2.55 2.12
C THR A 494 -8.45 1.78 0.94
N GLY A 495 -7.20 1.31 1.04
CA GLY A 495 -6.53 0.52 0.00
C GLY A 495 -5.96 1.33 -1.17
N TYR A 496 -5.74 2.63 -0.99
CA TYR A 496 -5.19 3.53 -2.01
C TYR A 496 -3.70 3.87 -1.82
N ALA A 497 -3.07 3.43 -0.73
CA ALA A 497 -1.68 3.77 -0.40
C ALA A 497 -0.64 3.38 -1.46
N GLU A 498 -0.91 2.34 -2.27
CA GLU A 498 -0.01 1.92 -3.35
C GLU A 498 -0.21 2.75 -4.64
N ARG A 499 -1.37 3.39 -4.79
CA ARG A 499 -1.73 4.17 -6.00
C ARG A 499 -1.62 5.68 -5.83
N VAL A 500 -1.61 6.14 -4.58
CA VAL A 500 -1.53 7.56 -4.24
C VAL A 500 -0.29 7.79 -3.38
N GLN A 501 0.65 8.55 -3.91
CA GLN A 501 1.83 9.01 -3.18
C GLN A 501 1.57 10.37 -2.53
N ALA A 502 1.29 10.36 -1.23
CA ALA A 502 1.20 11.59 -0.43
C ALA A 502 2.59 12.14 -0.09
N VAL A 503 2.76 13.45 -0.24
CA VAL A 503 4.02 14.18 -0.06
C VAL A 503 3.77 15.41 0.81
N LEU A 504 4.56 15.55 1.88
CA LEU A 504 4.58 16.78 2.67
C LEU A 504 5.43 17.85 1.95
N GLY A 505 4.83 18.97 1.57
CA GLY A 505 5.53 20.05 0.88
C GLY A 505 4.64 21.24 0.50
N ASP A 506 5.29 22.34 0.11
CA ASP A 506 4.60 23.52 -0.42
C ASP A 506 4.19 23.29 -1.88
N GLY A 507 2.88 23.18 -2.12
CA GLY A 507 2.30 22.94 -3.43
C GLY A 507 2.56 24.02 -4.47
N THR A 508 3.02 25.23 -4.09
CA THR A 508 3.44 26.24 -5.08
C THR A 508 4.61 25.78 -5.94
N HIS A 509 5.44 24.88 -5.42
CA HIS A 509 6.58 24.32 -6.12
C HIS A 509 6.23 23.07 -6.95
N GLY A 510 4.96 22.64 -6.93
CA GLY A 510 4.51 21.39 -7.54
C GLY A 510 5.02 20.16 -6.80
N ALA A 511 5.18 19.04 -7.50
CA ALA A 511 5.76 17.83 -6.96
C ALA A 511 7.31 17.93 -6.85
N PRO A 512 7.93 17.19 -5.92
CA PRO A 512 9.39 16.97 -5.94
C PRO A 512 9.84 16.42 -7.29
N GLY A 513 10.96 16.94 -7.82
CA GLY A 513 11.40 16.64 -9.19
C GLY A 513 11.60 15.15 -9.53
N HIS A 514 11.92 14.30 -8.54
CA HIS A 514 12.07 12.86 -8.74
C HIS A 514 10.74 12.10 -8.88
N LEU A 515 9.61 12.76 -8.59
CA LEU A 515 8.25 12.23 -8.74
C LEU A 515 7.55 12.79 -9.98
N VAL A 516 8.18 13.72 -10.70
CA VAL A 516 7.63 14.28 -11.94
C VAL A 516 7.93 13.28 -13.08
N PRO A 517 6.92 12.82 -13.84
CA PRO A 517 7.15 11.98 -15.01
C PRO A 517 8.05 12.68 -16.04
N ALA A 518 8.74 11.91 -16.88
CA ALA A 518 9.65 12.46 -17.89
C ALA A 518 8.97 13.46 -18.84
N ASP A 519 7.73 13.17 -19.22
CA ASP A 519 6.92 14.01 -20.10
C ASP A 519 6.02 15.01 -19.33
N GLY A 520 6.11 15.04 -18.00
CA GLY A 520 5.23 15.80 -17.11
C GLY A 520 3.94 15.05 -16.74
N PHE A 521 3.14 15.67 -15.87
CA PHE A 521 1.82 15.16 -15.48
C PHE A 521 0.79 15.45 -16.58
N ASP A 522 -0.06 14.48 -16.88
CA ASP A 522 -1.19 14.65 -17.81
C ASP A 522 -2.22 15.65 -17.26
N ALA A 523 -2.36 15.69 -15.94
CA ALA A 523 -3.19 16.67 -15.26
C ALA A 523 -2.59 17.14 -13.93
N ILE A 524 -2.84 18.41 -13.60
CA ILE A 524 -2.61 18.98 -12.28
C ILE A 524 -3.94 19.50 -11.75
N ILE A 525 -4.35 19.06 -10.57
CA ILE A 525 -5.60 19.48 -9.92
C ILE A 525 -5.24 20.17 -8.60
N VAL A 526 -5.55 21.47 -8.50
CA VAL A 526 -5.30 22.26 -7.30
C VAL A 526 -6.59 22.37 -6.51
N THR A 527 -6.59 21.99 -5.24
CA THR A 527 -7.78 21.97 -4.36
C THR A 527 -7.74 23.03 -3.27
N VAL A 528 -7.03 24.13 -3.55
CA VAL A 528 -6.98 25.36 -2.77
C VAL A 528 -7.16 26.57 -3.68
N ALA A 529 -7.72 27.66 -3.17
CA ALA A 529 -7.81 28.92 -3.90
C ALA A 529 -6.40 29.47 -4.12
N SER A 530 -6.05 29.78 -5.37
CA SER A 530 -4.76 30.37 -5.73
C SER A 530 -4.94 31.76 -6.32
N ASN A 531 -4.08 32.70 -5.91
CA ASN A 531 -4.07 34.04 -6.49
C ASN A 531 -3.34 34.12 -7.84
N ASP A 532 -2.54 33.10 -8.17
CA ASP A 532 -1.73 33.05 -9.39
C ASP A 532 -1.60 31.61 -9.91
N VAL A 533 -0.95 31.44 -11.07
CA VAL A 533 -0.55 30.13 -11.60
C VAL A 533 0.98 30.07 -11.62
N PRO A 534 1.64 29.52 -10.57
CA PRO A 534 3.09 29.36 -10.52
C PRO A 534 3.70 28.75 -11.78
N TRP A 535 4.93 29.15 -12.12
CA TRP A 535 5.63 28.65 -13.30
C TRP A 535 5.93 27.14 -13.21
N GLN A 536 6.14 26.65 -11.98
CA GLN A 536 6.41 25.24 -11.69
C GLN A 536 5.26 24.34 -12.15
N TRP A 537 4.00 24.77 -12.01
CA TRP A 537 2.86 23.98 -12.44
C TRP A 537 2.87 23.80 -13.98
N THR A 538 3.10 24.86 -14.74
CA THR A 538 3.22 24.75 -16.22
C THR A 538 4.46 23.96 -16.63
N GLY A 539 5.55 24.06 -15.86
CA GLY A 539 6.79 23.31 -16.10
C GLY A 539 6.67 21.81 -15.84
N GLN A 540 5.81 21.40 -14.90
CA GLN A 540 5.57 20.00 -14.56
C GLN A 540 4.37 19.38 -15.31
N LEU A 541 3.58 20.18 -16.01
CA LEU A 541 2.44 19.72 -16.81
C LEU A 541 2.93 19.26 -18.20
N ALA A 542 2.44 18.10 -18.65
CA ALA A 542 2.67 17.60 -20.00
C ALA A 542 2.08 18.53 -21.05
N GLU A 543 2.62 18.49 -22.27
CA GLU A 543 2.04 19.19 -23.41
C GLU A 543 0.61 18.69 -23.65
N ASP A 544 -0.31 19.59 -24.04
CA ASP A 544 -1.77 19.34 -24.09
C ASP A 544 -2.43 18.90 -22.76
N GLY A 545 -1.66 18.80 -21.67
CA GLY A 545 -2.14 18.48 -20.34
C GLY A 545 -3.08 19.53 -19.75
N LEU A 546 -3.85 19.15 -18.73
CA LEU A 546 -4.88 19.97 -18.09
C LEU A 546 -4.50 20.40 -16.68
N LEU A 547 -4.48 21.70 -16.43
CA LEU A 547 -4.45 22.29 -15.10
C LEU A 547 -5.88 22.68 -14.69
N VAL A 548 -6.38 22.13 -13.59
CA VAL A 548 -7.66 22.56 -12.98
C VAL A 548 -7.35 23.28 -11.67
N VAL A 549 -7.67 24.57 -11.60
CA VAL A 549 -7.30 25.43 -10.48
C VAL A 549 -8.43 26.36 -10.06
N PRO A 550 -8.76 26.45 -8.76
CA PRO A 550 -9.55 27.52 -8.17
C PRO A 550 -8.77 28.84 -8.22
N LEU A 551 -8.81 29.52 -9.36
CA LEU A 551 -8.09 30.76 -9.63
C LEU A 551 -8.89 31.97 -9.18
N ARG A 552 -8.26 32.86 -8.42
CA ARG A 552 -8.82 34.14 -8.02
C ARG A 552 -8.65 35.18 -9.13
N ILE A 553 -9.73 35.82 -9.55
CA ILE A 553 -9.76 36.93 -10.52
C ILE A 553 -10.73 38.01 -10.02
N GLY A 554 -10.23 39.24 -9.85
CA GLY A 554 -10.98 40.39 -9.34
C GLY A 554 -11.63 40.17 -7.98
N GLY A 555 -10.97 39.44 -7.10
CA GLY A 555 -11.52 39.09 -5.80
C GLY A 555 -12.53 37.95 -5.77
N PHE A 556 -12.81 37.31 -6.91
CA PHE A 556 -13.69 36.16 -7.03
C PHE A 556 -12.91 34.89 -7.39
N THR A 557 -13.23 33.77 -6.76
CA THR A 557 -12.59 32.49 -7.10
C THR A 557 -13.44 31.75 -8.14
N ARG A 558 -12.77 31.19 -9.15
CA ARG A 558 -13.36 30.34 -10.20
C ARG A 558 -12.55 29.06 -10.34
N ALA A 559 -13.20 27.92 -10.43
CA ALA A 559 -12.56 26.69 -10.87
C ALA A 559 -12.36 26.80 -12.38
N VAL A 560 -11.10 26.96 -12.80
CA VAL A 560 -10.71 27.13 -14.20
C VAL A 560 -9.99 25.87 -14.67
N GLY A 561 -10.47 25.27 -15.76
CA GLY A 561 -9.71 24.26 -16.49
C GLY A 561 -8.86 24.96 -17.55
N LEU A 562 -7.57 24.70 -17.58
CA LEU A 562 -6.56 25.33 -18.44
C LEU A 562 -5.79 24.25 -19.19
N ARG A 563 -5.80 24.29 -20.52
CA ARG A 563 -4.99 23.39 -21.36
C ARG A 563 -3.67 24.04 -21.73
N LYS A 564 -2.58 23.28 -21.61
CA LYS A 564 -1.24 23.73 -22.03
C LYS A 564 -1.11 23.76 -23.55
N GLN A 565 -0.55 24.86 -24.05
CA GLN A 565 -0.18 25.08 -25.45
C GLN A 565 1.19 25.79 -25.45
N GLY A 566 2.26 25.01 -25.43
CA GLY A 566 3.63 25.49 -25.20
C GLY A 566 3.74 26.22 -23.84
N PRO A 567 4.17 27.50 -23.80
CA PRO A 567 4.28 28.26 -22.55
C PRO A 567 2.95 28.89 -22.09
N VAL A 568 1.87 28.73 -22.87
CA VAL A 568 0.57 29.36 -22.66
C VAL A 568 -0.42 28.35 -22.10
N LEU A 569 -1.32 28.82 -21.25
CA LEU A 569 -2.44 28.04 -20.71
C LEU A 569 -3.75 28.69 -21.15
N VAL A 570 -4.64 27.91 -21.77
CA VAL A 570 -5.91 28.39 -22.35
C VAL A 570 -7.10 27.76 -21.63
N SER A 571 -8.07 28.58 -21.22
CA SER A 571 -9.26 28.06 -20.55
C SER A 571 -10.08 27.14 -21.44
N THR A 572 -10.39 25.96 -20.93
CA THR A 572 -11.41 25.05 -21.47
C THR A 572 -12.76 25.25 -20.76
N ALA A 573 -12.73 25.91 -19.60
CA ALA A 573 -13.78 25.82 -18.61
C ALA A 573 -13.64 26.87 -17.52
N ILE A 574 -14.76 27.44 -17.08
CA ILE A 574 -14.82 28.33 -15.91
C ILE A 574 -16.10 28.00 -15.15
N SER A 575 -15.99 27.82 -13.84
CA SER A 575 -17.10 27.60 -12.93
C SER A 575 -16.93 28.37 -11.62
N PRO A 576 -18.00 28.85 -10.99
CA PRO A 576 -17.94 29.47 -9.67
C PRO A 576 -17.46 28.47 -8.63
N CYS A 577 -16.66 28.91 -7.67
CA CYS A 577 -16.32 28.06 -6.52
C CYS A 577 -15.86 28.88 -5.32
N GLY A 578 -15.85 28.24 -4.15
CA GLY A 578 -15.15 28.71 -2.96
C GLY A 578 -14.19 27.63 -2.47
N PHE A 579 -12.97 28.02 -2.13
CA PHE A 579 -11.93 27.15 -1.61
C PHE A 579 -11.17 27.84 -0.50
N VAL A 580 -10.59 27.06 0.41
CA VAL A 580 -9.65 27.57 1.42
C VAL A 580 -8.44 28.19 0.71
N PRO A 581 -7.86 29.27 1.26
CA PRO A 581 -6.76 29.97 0.60
C PRO A 581 -5.49 29.13 0.58
N MET A 582 -4.73 29.24 -0.51
CA MET A 582 -3.39 28.66 -0.59
C MET A 582 -2.47 29.23 0.50
N GLN A 583 -1.67 28.36 1.09
CA GLN A 583 -0.67 28.69 2.10
C GLN A 583 0.75 28.66 1.51
N GLY A 584 1.75 28.89 2.34
CA GLY A 584 3.15 28.85 1.90
C GLY A 584 3.54 30.03 1.01
N ALA A 585 4.42 29.80 0.04
CA ALA A 585 4.94 30.84 -0.85
C ALA A 585 3.87 31.48 -1.76
N GLY A 586 2.73 30.79 -1.95
CA GLY A 586 1.61 31.24 -2.79
C GLY A 586 0.54 31.99 -2.02
N ARG A 587 0.73 32.16 -0.70
CA ARG A 587 -0.17 32.95 0.15
C ARG A 587 -0.24 34.38 -0.35
N TRP A 588 -1.45 34.95 -0.36
CA TRP A 588 -1.67 36.38 -0.56
C TRP A 588 -2.25 37.03 0.70
N ASP A 589 -2.17 38.35 0.78
CA ASP A 589 -2.83 39.12 1.84
C ASP A 589 -4.28 39.41 1.45
N GLU A 590 -5.20 39.08 2.36
CA GLU A 590 -6.63 39.37 2.20
C GLU A 590 -7.09 40.58 3.01
N THR A 591 -6.15 41.27 3.68
CA THR A 591 -6.46 42.39 4.56
C THR A 591 -6.95 43.58 3.74
N PRO A 592 -8.15 44.12 4.04
CA PRO A 592 -8.61 45.36 3.40
C PRO A 592 -7.72 46.55 3.79
N ALA A 593 -7.48 47.43 2.83
CA ALA A 593 -6.99 48.76 3.13
C ALA A 593 -8.17 49.63 3.61
N TRP A 594 -8.13 50.02 4.88
CA TRP A 594 -9.20 50.82 5.49
C TRP A 594 -9.11 52.29 5.07
N ILE A 595 -10.25 52.87 4.70
CA ILE A 595 -10.40 54.29 4.36
C ILE A 595 -10.50 55.09 5.66
N GLY A 596 -9.35 55.48 6.24
CA GLY A 596 -9.30 56.18 7.52
C GLY A 596 -10.14 55.48 8.60
N ASP A 597 -10.90 56.25 9.39
CA ASP A 597 -11.79 55.72 10.43
C ASP A 597 -13.24 55.49 9.96
N THR A 598 -13.49 55.51 8.65
CA THR A 598 -14.86 55.47 8.09
C THR A 598 -15.59 54.15 8.29
N GLY A 599 -14.88 53.09 8.70
CA GLY A 599 -15.43 51.74 8.78
C GLY A 599 -15.59 51.06 7.42
N TYR A 600 -14.95 51.58 6.37
CA TYR A 600 -14.96 50.95 5.04
C TYR A 600 -13.57 50.54 4.58
N GLY A 601 -13.47 49.32 4.07
CA GLY A 601 -12.25 48.71 3.57
C GLY A 601 -12.33 48.46 2.07
N ILE A 602 -11.19 48.56 1.38
CA ILE A 602 -11.06 48.23 -0.04
C ILE A 602 -10.05 47.08 -0.21
N ARG A 603 -10.40 46.13 -1.08
CA ARG A 603 -9.54 45.03 -1.51
C ARG A 603 -9.35 45.08 -3.03
N TRP A 604 -8.10 45.08 -3.48
CA TRP A 604 -7.75 45.02 -4.90
C TRP A 604 -7.28 43.64 -5.30
N GLU A 605 -7.26 43.43 -6.60
CA GLU A 605 -6.67 42.26 -7.24
C GLU A 605 -5.12 42.31 -7.26
N ASP A 606 -4.57 43.51 -7.48
CA ASP A 606 -3.13 43.76 -7.54
C ASP A 606 -2.56 44.02 -6.14
N THR A 607 -1.31 43.61 -5.94
CA THR A 607 -0.44 43.98 -4.82
C THR A 607 -0.09 45.47 -4.77
N SER A 608 -0.40 46.25 -5.81
CA SER A 608 -0.22 47.71 -5.87
C SER A 608 -1.54 48.46 -5.65
N PRO A 609 -2.00 48.63 -4.39
CA PRO A 609 -3.25 49.32 -4.09
C PRO A 609 -3.21 50.77 -4.57
N ALA A 610 -4.34 51.28 -5.07
CA ALA A 610 -4.48 52.70 -5.38
C ALA A 610 -4.43 53.52 -4.07
N PRO A 611 -3.82 54.73 -4.05
CA PRO A 611 -3.85 55.60 -2.88
C PRO A 611 -5.29 55.88 -2.45
N LEU A 612 -5.56 55.76 -1.15
CA LEU A 612 -6.89 56.01 -0.56
C LEU A 612 -7.10 57.47 -0.11
N ASP A 613 -6.13 58.34 -0.40
CA ASP A 613 -6.10 59.72 0.09
C ASP A 613 -7.36 60.51 -0.30
N GLY A 614 -8.06 61.04 0.70
CA GLY A 614 -9.24 61.88 0.49
C GLY A 614 -10.54 61.14 0.23
N LEU A 615 -10.55 59.79 0.18
CA LEU A 615 -11.80 59.03 0.09
C LEU A 615 -12.64 59.14 1.38
N ASP A 616 -12.02 59.35 2.54
CA ASP A 616 -12.68 59.67 3.79
C ASP A 616 -13.58 60.92 3.67
N ARG A 617 -13.04 61.98 3.06
CA ARG A 617 -13.77 63.23 2.79
C ARG A 617 -14.79 63.04 1.68
N ALA A 618 -14.48 62.24 0.66
CA ALA A 618 -15.41 61.92 -0.41
C ALA A 618 -16.67 61.22 0.10
N LEU A 619 -16.52 60.26 1.01
CA LEU A 619 -17.63 59.57 1.67
C LEU A 619 -18.43 60.52 2.57
N ALA A 620 -17.76 61.40 3.33
CA ALA A 620 -18.41 62.37 4.21
C ALA A 620 -19.20 63.46 3.46
N ALA A 621 -18.80 63.80 2.22
CA ALA A 621 -19.45 64.83 1.42
C ALA A 621 -20.80 64.39 0.80
N GLY A 622 -21.15 63.10 0.91
CA GLY A 622 -22.33 62.54 0.26
C GLY A 622 -22.08 62.13 -1.19
N GLY A 623 -22.86 61.16 -1.66
CA GLY A 623 -22.71 60.58 -3.00
C GLY A 623 -23.89 60.86 -3.93
N VAL A 624 -23.68 60.64 -5.22
CA VAL A 624 -24.74 60.55 -6.22
C VAL A 624 -25.22 59.12 -6.33
N GLU A 625 -26.50 58.93 -6.66
CA GLU A 625 -27.07 57.62 -6.90
C GLU A 625 -27.59 57.51 -8.32
N LEU A 626 -27.26 56.40 -8.97
CA LEU A 626 -27.67 56.14 -10.34
C LEU A 626 -28.27 54.74 -10.45
N TRP A 627 -29.49 54.66 -10.95
CA TRP A 627 -30.19 53.41 -11.19
C TRP A 627 -29.96 52.91 -12.61
N THR A 628 -29.63 51.63 -12.74
CA THR A 628 -29.24 51.05 -14.04
C THR A 628 -30.44 50.73 -14.93
N GLY A 629 -31.62 50.49 -14.35
CA GLY A 629 -32.78 49.90 -15.00
C GLY A 629 -32.70 48.38 -15.16
N VAL A 630 -31.59 47.75 -14.74
CA VAL A 630 -31.35 46.31 -14.87
C VAL A 630 -31.84 45.58 -13.64
N THR A 631 -32.76 44.62 -13.83
CA THR A 631 -33.32 43.81 -12.74
C THR A 631 -32.90 42.35 -12.81
N VAL A 632 -32.70 41.75 -11.63
CA VAL A 632 -32.37 40.33 -11.43
C VAL A 632 -33.39 39.67 -10.52
N ARG A 633 -33.60 38.37 -10.74
CA ARG A 633 -34.50 37.56 -9.92
C ARG A 633 -33.80 37.09 -8.65
N ALA A 634 -34.61 36.78 -7.64
CA ALA A 634 -34.11 36.04 -6.48
C ALA A 634 -33.48 34.71 -6.88
N GLY A 635 -32.23 34.48 -6.45
CA GLY A 635 -31.47 33.26 -6.75
C GLY A 635 -30.82 33.21 -8.13
N GLU A 636 -30.88 34.30 -8.91
CA GLU A 636 -30.17 34.37 -10.19
C GLU A 636 -28.65 34.47 -9.97
N THR A 637 -27.88 33.70 -10.74
CA THR A 637 -26.42 33.68 -10.70
C THR A 637 -25.85 34.94 -11.35
N LEU A 638 -24.97 35.64 -10.64
CA LEU A 638 -24.35 36.91 -11.07
C LEU A 638 -22.87 36.76 -11.44
N GLU A 639 -22.44 35.54 -11.73
CA GLU A 639 -21.02 35.19 -11.83
C GLU A 639 -20.34 35.82 -13.04
N ASP A 640 -21.06 35.93 -14.15
CA ASP A 640 -20.61 36.60 -15.37
C ASP A 640 -20.51 38.11 -15.16
N LEU A 641 -21.45 38.71 -14.41
CA LEU A 641 -21.40 40.13 -14.05
C LEU A 641 -20.17 40.43 -13.20
N GLN A 642 -19.95 39.62 -12.15
CA GLN A 642 -18.81 39.75 -11.26
C GLN A 642 -17.49 39.74 -12.03
N LEU A 643 -17.31 38.75 -12.91
CA LEU A 643 -16.09 38.61 -13.69
C LEU A 643 -15.95 39.70 -14.76
N TRP A 644 -17.06 40.11 -15.39
CA TRP A 644 -17.08 41.22 -16.35
C TRP A 644 -16.63 42.54 -15.72
N LEU A 645 -17.24 42.91 -14.59
CA LEU A 645 -16.88 44.13 -13.86
C LEU A 645 -15.42 44.06 -13.38
N ALA A 646 -15.00 42.90 -12.87
CA ALA A 646 -13.63 42.66 -12.40
C ALA A 646 -12.56 42.86 -13.47
N THR A 647 -12.87 42.53 -14.72
CA THR A 647 -11.88 42.47 -15.80
C THR A 647 -11.94 43.67 -16.73
N SER A 648 -13.12 44.30 -16.87
CA SER A 648 -13.35 45.36 -17.86
C SER A 648 -13.28 46.78 -17.29
N LEU A 649 -13.27 46.93 -15.95
CA LEU A 649 -13.24 48.24 -15.30
C LEU A 649 -11.88 48.57 -14.72
N ARG A 650 -11.29 49.67 -15.19
CA ARG A 650 -10.09 50.23 -14.59
C ARG A 650 -10.34 50.63 -13.14
N GLY A 651 -9.44 50.24 -12.25
CA GLY A 651 -9.52 50.57 -10.83
C GLY A 651 -10.61 49.78 -10.09
N PHE A 652 -11.08 48.67 -10.68
CA PHE A 652 -11.99 47.75 -10.01
C PHE A 652 -11.41 47.27 -8.68
N CYS A 653 -12.27 47.20 -7.68
CA CYS A 653 -11.95 46.71 -6.35
C CYS A 653 -13.21 46.17 -5.66
N ARG A 654 -13.00 45.48 -4.54
CA ARG A 654 -14.04 44.96 -3.66
C ARG A 654 -14.12 45.86 -2.42
N MET A 655 -15.28 46.45 -2.17
CA MET A 655 -15.52 47.28 -1.00
C MET A 655 -16.25 46.48 0.09
N GLU A 656 -15.84 46.66 1.34
CA GLU A 656 -16.48 46.05 2.50
C GLU A 656 -16.66 47.05 3.63
N GLY A 657 -17.61 46.75 4.52
CA GLY A 657 -17.93 47.58 5.67
C GLY A 657 -17.69 46.81 6.96
N ASP A 658 -17.18 47.51 7.96
CA ASP A 658 -17.10 47.05 9.33
C ASP A 658 -18.54 46.91 9.88
N PRO A 659 -18.97 45.70 10.25
CA PRO A 659 -20.32 45.48 10.78
C PRO A 659 -20.60 46.27 12.07
N ASP A 660 -19.57 46.63 12.83
CA ASP A 660 -19.69 47.40 14.07
C ASP A 660 -19.70 48.93 13.82
N ARG A 661 -19.43 49.36 12.58
CA ARG A 661 -19.41 50.77 12.17
C ARG A 661 -20.25 50.99 10.91
N PRO A 662 -21.59 50.98 11.02
CA PRO A 662 -22.44 51.30 9.88
C PRO A 662 -22.22 52.74 9.43
N GLY A 663 -22.08 52.95 8.12
CA GLY A 663 -21.86 54.26 7.52
C GLY A 663 -22.84 54.57 6.37
N PRO A 664 -22.59 55.66 5.62
CA PRO A 664 -23.49 56.15 4.58
C PRO A 664 -23.54 55.30 3.30
N VAL A 665 -22.61 54.35 3.12
CA VAL A 665 -22.54 53.50 1.93
C VAL A 665 -23.43 52.28 2.10
N ARG A 666 -24.34 52.05 1.14
CA ARG A 666 -25.25 50.91 1.11
C ARG A 666 -24.57 49.71 0.45
N LEU A 667 -23.96 48.88 1.28
CA LEU A 667 -23.33 47.64 0.84
C LEU A 667 -24.33 46.47 0.82
N PRO A 668 -24.19 45.53 -0.13
CA PRO A 668 -24.88 44.24 -0.09
C PRO A 668 -24.55 43.48 1.21
N LYS A 669 -25.57 42.87 1.83
CA LYS A 669 -25.38 42.08 3.06
C LYS A 669 -24.45 40.89 2.80
N ARG A 670 -23.46 40.69 3.68
CA ARG A 670 -22.57 39.50 3.77
C ARG A 670 -21.53 39.28 2.65
N SER A 671 -21.57 40.05 1.57
CA SER A 671 -20.70 39.79 0.41
C SER A 671 -19.78 40.95 0.05
N GLY A 672 -19.95 42.15 0.61
CA GLY A 672 -19.31 43.40 0.14
C GLY A 672 -19.83 43.86 -1.24
N ALA A 673 -19.39 45.00 -1.75
CA ALA A 673 -19.79 45.54 -3.06
C ALA A 673 -18.66 45.50 -4.10
N GLU A 674 -19.03 45.25 -5.35
CA GLU A 674 -18.23 45.59 -6.52
C GLU A 674 -18.07 47.11 -6.61
N ALA A 675 -16.84 47.59 -6.76
CA ALA A 675 -16.56 49.02 -6.73
C ALA A 675 -15.43 49.40 -7.70
N VAL A 676 -15.27 50.70 -7.95
CA VAL A 676 -14.16 51.29 -8.67
C VAL A 676 -13.59 52.47 -7.89
N VAL A 677 -12.27 52.62 -7.88
CA VAL A 677 -11.57 53.76 -7.25
C VAL A 677 -10.78 54.52 -8.32
N TRP A 678 -11.15 55.78 -8.54
CA TRP A 678 -10.54 56.69 -9.51
C TRP A 678 -9.99 57.92 -8.80
N GLY A 679 -8.70 57.90 -8.47
CA GLY A 679 -8.06 58.96 -7.70
C GLY A 679 -8.72 59.11 -6.34
N ARG A 680 -9.34 60.27 -6.08
CA ARG A 680 -10.03 60.58 -4.81
C ARG A 680 -11.54 60.35 -4.89
N SER A 681 -11.97 59.50 -5.82
CA SER A 681 -13.37 59.21 -6.10
C SER A 681 -13.59 57.70 -6.08
N LEU A 682 -14.79 57.30 -5.69
CA LEU A 682 -15.20 55.91 -5.50
C LEU A 682 -16.60 55.74 -6.10
N ALA A 683 -16.88 54.61 -6.74
CA ALA A 683 -18.26 54.20 -6.99
C ALA A 683 -18.47 52.74 -6.61
N CYS A 684 -19.60 52.41 -5.99
CA CYS A 684 -19.91 51.05 -5.55
C CYS A 684 -21.31 50.61 -6.02
N LEU A 685 -21.41 49.34 -6.40
CA LEU A 685 -22.65 48.69 -6.79
C LEU A 685 -23.52 48.42 -5.55
N MET A 686 -24.81 48.70 -5.69
CA MET A 686 -25.83 48.40 -4.70
C MET A 686 -27.02 47.70 -5.37
N THR A 687 -27.86 47.06 -4.57
CA THR A 687 -29.10 46.42 -5.04
C THR A 687 -30.26 46.78 -4.14
N GLU A 688 -31.41 47.09 -4.73
CA GLU A 688 -32.64 47.39 -3.99
C GLU A 688 -33.83 46.63 -4.54
N ARG A 689 -34.76 46.24 -3.66
CA ARG A 689 -35.95 45.49 -4.04
C ARG A 689 -36.93 46.42 -4.75
N ARG A 690 -37.43 46.01 -5.92
CA ARG A 690 -38.54 46.71 -6.59
C ARG A 690 -39.87 46.20 -6.05
N GLU A 691 -40.74 47.12 -5.64
CA GLU A 691 -42.06 46.81 -5.06
C GLU A 691 -43.16 46.57 -6.12
N ASP A 692 -42.95 47.01 -7.36
CA ASP A 692 -43.99 47.07 -8.41
C ASP A 692 -44.40 45.71 -9.04
N ASP A 693 -43.81 44.58 -8.65
CA ASP A 693 -43.98 43.28 -9.34
C ASP A 693 -44.71 42.20 -8.51
N GLU A 694 -45.50 42.60 -7.51
CA GLU A 694 -46.33 41.67 -6.69
C GLU A 694 -47.35 40.87 -7.54
N ALA A 695 -47.73 41.39 -8.72
CA ALA A 695 -48.66 40.72 -9.64
C ALA A 695 -48.09 39.43 -10.27
N GLN A 696 -46.78 39.18 -10.21
CA GLN A 696 -46.11 38.03 -10.84
C GLN A 696 -45.40 37.09 -9.85
N GLY A 697 -45.53 37.34 -8.54
CA GLY A 697 -45.08 36.42 -7.49
C GLY A 697 -43.55 36.23 -7.32
N ALA A 698 -42.71 36.87 -8.13
CA ALA A 698 -41.25 36.74 -8.06
C ALA A 698 -40.59 38.03 -7.57
N LYS A 699 -39.84 37.95 -6.46
CA LYS A 699 -39.04 39.07 -5.93
C LYS A 699 -37.94 39.44 -6.92
N ARG A 700 -37.87 40.73 -7.29
CA ARG A 700 -36.82 41.29 -8.15
C ARG A 700 -36.02 42.36 -7.42
N TRP A 701 -34.74 42.44 -7.77
CA TRP A 701 -33.84 43.51 -7.32
C TRP A 701 -33.32 44.28 -8.52
N GLU A 702 -33.22 45.59 -8.40
CA GLU A 702 -32.55 46.43 -9.39
C GLU A 702 -31.13 46.78 -8.93
N PHE A 703 -30.20 46.82 -9.88
CA PHE A 703 -28.87 47.36 -9.63
C PHE A 703 -28.87 48.89 -9.65
N GLY A 704 -28.30 49.48 -8.61
CA GLY A 704 -27.96 50.89 -8.53
C GLY A 704 -26.47 51.06 -8.26
N VAL A 705 -25.97 52.28 -8.42
CA VAL A 705 -24.58 52.65 -8.14
C VAL A 705 -24.55 53.90 -7.28
N GLN A 706 -23.73 53.90 -6.23
CA GLN A 706 -23.44 55.10 -5.43
C GLN A 706 -22.04 55.61 -5.78
N GLY A 707 -21.93 56.87 -6.17
CA GLY A 707 -20.68 57.53 -6.54
C GLY A 707 -20.30 58.64 -5.56
N PHE A 708 -19.06 58.67 -5.11
CA PHE A 708 -18.52 59.58 -4.09
C PHE A 708 -17.27 60.31 -4.61
N GLY A 709 -17.08 61.55 -4.18
CA GLY A 709 -15.91 62.37 -4.54
C GLY A 709 -16.07 63.15 -5.86
N PRO A 710 -15.04 63.91 -6.26
CA PRO A 710 -15.11 64.86 -7.38
C PRO A 710 -15.46 64.21 -8.73
N ASP A 711 -14.99 62.99 -8.97
CA ASP A 711 -15.26 62.18 -10.16
C ASP A 711 -16.26 61.04 -9.87
N GLY A 712 -16.92 61.07 -8.71
CA GLY A 712 -17.82 60.01 -8.24
C GLY A 712 -18.97 59.75 -9.21
N LYS A 713 -19.52 60.81 -9.84
CA LYS A 713 -20.53 60.66 -10.89
C LYS A 713 -19.99 59.93 -12.12
N ALA A 714 -18.80 60.30 -12.60
CA ALA A 714 -18.20 59.67 -13.77
C ALA A 714 -17.87 58.18 -13.51
N ALA A 715 -17.37 57.88 -12.30
CA ALA A 715 -17.14 56.51 -11.85
C ALA A 715 -18.46 55.71 -11.76
N ALA A 716 -19.53 56.33 -11.24
CA ALA A 716 -20.85 55.71 -11.17
C ALA A 716 -21.48 55.46 -12.54
N ASP A 717 -21.35 56.41 -13.47
CA ASP A 717 -21.81 56.27 -14.85
C ASP A 717 -21.10 55.12 -15.56
N ALA A 718 -19.78 54.96 -15.36
CA ALA A 718 -19.01 53.88 -15.96
C ALA A 718 -19.37 52.50 -15.40
N LEU A 719 -19.50 52.37 -14.07
CA LEU A 719 -19.92 51.13 -13.43
C LEU A 719 -21.34 50.73 -13.87
N ALA A 720 -22.27 51.69 -13.94
CA ALA A 720 -23.62 51.45 -14.42
C ALA A 720 -23.69 51.11 -15.91
N ALA A 721 -22.86 51.75 -16.74
CA ALA A 721 -22.74 51.39 -18.15
C ALA A 721 -22.26 49.95 -18.31
N ALA A 722 -21.26 49.52 -17.53
CA ALA A 722 -20.78 48.15 -17.56
C ALA A 722 -21.86 47.13 -17.15
N VAL A 723 -22.71 47.44 -16.15
CA VAL A 723 -23.86 46.61 -15.78
C VAL A 723 -24.87 46.51 -16.94
N ARG A 724 -25.15 47.62 -17.64
CA ARG A 724 -26.07 47.61 -18.79
C ARG A 724 -25.51 46.82 -19.98
N VAL A 725 -24.21 46.94 -20.26
CA VAL A 725 -23.53 46.14 -21.29
C VAL A 725 -23.63 44.66 -20.95
N TRP A 726 -23.34 44.28 -19.70
CA TRP A 726 -23.51 42.90 -19.26
C TRP A 726 -24.94 42.40 -19.50
N ASP A 727 -25.96 43.15 -19.10
CA ASP A 727 -27.36 42.76 -19.28
C ASP A 727 -27.76 42.57 -20.75
N GLN A 728 -27.27 43.45 -21.62
CA GLN A 728 -27.63 43.47 -23.04
C GLN A 728 -26.86 42.44 -23.87
N GLU A 729 -25.58 42.24 -23.57
CA GLU A 729 -24.65 41.52 -24.45
C GLU A 729 -24.17 40.18 -23.87
N LEU A 730 -24.03 40.06 -22.54
CA LEU A 730 -23.31 38.94 -21.91
C LEU A 730 -24.18 38.01 -21.07
N ARG A 731 -25.20 38.54 -20.38
CA ARG A 731 -26.04 37.84 -19.40
C ARG A 731 -26.66 36.58 -19.99
N GLY A 732 -26.20 35.42 -19.50
CA GLY A 732 -26.67 34.09 -19.94
C GLY A 732 -26.23 33.68 -21.35
N ARG A 733 -25.26 34.38 -21.96
CA ARG A 733 -24.83 34.17 -23.35
C ARG A 733 -23.33 33.97 -23.52
N ALA A 734 -22.50 34.55 -22.66
CA ALA A 734 -21.06 34.62 -22.87
C ALA A 734 -20.27 34.08 -21.68
N VAL A 735 -19.41 33.08 -21.94
CA VAL A 735 -18.37 32.63 -21.01
C VAL A 735 -17.04 33.17 -21.52
N PRO A 736 -16.27 33.93 -20.71
CA PRO A 736 -15.02 34.50 -21.19
C PRO A 736 -13.97 33.42 -21.44
N ARG A 737 -13.05 33.69 -22.37
CA ARG A 737 -11.86 32.88 -22.60
C ARG A 737 -10.69 33.50 -21.85
N LEU A 738 -10.04 32.71 -21.00
CA LEU A 738 -8.81 33.10 -20.29
C LEU A 738 -7.59 32.54 -21.02
N THR A 739 -6.61 33.41 -21.28
CA THR A 739 -5.29 33.04 -21.78
C THR A 739 -4.25 33.46 -20.76
N VAL A 740 -3.62 32.50 -20.10
CA VAL A 740 -2.60 32.75 -19.07
C VAL A 740 -1.22 32.62 -19.72
N VAL A 741 -0.46 33.70 -19.67
CA VAL A 741 0.89 33.81 -20.24
C VAL A 741 1.91 34.20 -19.16
N PRO A 742 3.21 33.98 -19.38
CA PRO A 742 4.25 34.43 -18.44
C PRO A 742 4.20 35.94 -18.17
N ALA A 743 4.51 36.37 -16.94
CA ALA A 743 4.51 37.78 -16.52
C ALA A 743 5.31 38.71 -17.46
N GLY A 744 6.45 38.23 -17.97
CA GLY A 744 7.34 38.98 -18.86
C GLY A 744 6.86 39.14 -20.30
N THR A 745 5.70 38.61 -20.67
CA THR A 745 5.17 38.73 -22.03
C THR A 745 4.84 40.21 -22.33
N PRO A 746 5.40 40.84 -23.37
CA PRO A 746 5.16 42.25 -23.69
C PRO A 746 3.76 42.45 -24.29
N ASP A 747 3.21 43.66 -24.17
CA ASP A 747 1.83 43.98 -24.64
C ASP A 747 1.55 43.60 -26.10
N PRO A 748 2.46 43.84 -27.08
CA PRO A 748 2.23 43.42 -28.47
C PRO A 748 2.18 41.90 -28.69
N GLY A 749 2.61 41.11 -27.69
CA GLY A 749 2.58 39.64 -27.74
C GLY A 749 1.34 39.02 -27.08
N LEU A 750 0.39 39.84 -26.62
CA LEU A 750 -0.84 39.36 -26.01
C LEU A 750 -1.97 39.24 -27.03
N PRO A 751 -2.86 38.24 -26.87
CA PRO A 751 -4.13 38.21 -27.61
C PRO A 751 -5.02 39.41 -27.22
N ALA A 752 -6.02 39.71 -28.06
CA ALA A 752 -7.02 40.72 -27.76
C ALA A 752 -7.82 40.37 -26.49
N GLY A 753 -8.04 41.36 -25.64
CA GLY A 753 -8.80 41.24 -24.40
C GLY A 753 -8.25 42.10 -23.27
N ASP A 754 -8.92 42.06 -22.12
CA ASP A 754 -8.51 42.79 -20.92
C ASP A 754 -7.44 42.00 -20.14
N VAL A 755 -6.45 42.70 -19.58
CA VAL A 755 -5.29 42.04 -18.95
C VAL A 755 -5.31 42.20 -17.44
N VAL A 756 -5.40 41.07 -16.74
CA VAL A 756 -5.18 40.98 -15.29
C VAL A 756 -3.71 40.62 -15.06
N LYS A 757 -2.97 41.52 -14.39
CA LYS A 757 -1.57 41.30 -14.01
C LYS A 757 -1.50 40.57 -12.68
N LYS A 758 -0.70 39.51 -12.63
CA LYS A 758 -0.37 38.73 -11.44
C LYS A 758 1.15 38.76 -11.22
N THR A 759 1.63 38.10 -10.17
CA THR A 759 3.06 38.07 -9.81
C THR A 759 3.88 37.32 -10.87
N ASP A 760 3.46 36.10 -11.20
CA ASP A 760 4.13 35.20 -12.15
C ASP A 760 3.50 35.23 -13.54
N ARG A 761 2.25 35.72 -13.66
CA ARG A 761 1.46 35.63 -14.89
C ARG A 761 0.79 36.93 -15.33
N ARG A 762 0.38 36.93 -16.59
CA ARG A 762 -0.66 37.83 -17.12
C ARG A 762 -1.80 36.96 -17.61
N ILE A 763 -3.02 37.28 -17.18
CA ILE A 763 -4.24 36.59 -17.61
C ILE A 763 -4.96 37.54 -18.56
N VAL A 764 -5.07 37.16 -19.83
CA VAL A 764 -5.90 37.88 -20.81
C VAL A 764 -7.30 37.29 -20.77
N VAL A 765 -8.28 38.14 -20.53
CA VAL A 765 -9.71 37.80 -20.48
C VAL A 765 -10.35 38.36 -21.75
N SER A 766 -10.84 37.47 -22.60
CA SER A 766 -11.52 37.80 -23.84
C SER A 766 -13.00 37.46 -23.73
N TRP A 767 -13.87 38.42 -24.04
CA TRP A 767 -15.32 38.25 -23.98
C TRP A 767 -15.90 38.02 -25.38
N PRO A 768 -16.67 36.93 -25.59
CA PRO A 768 -17.37 36.65 -26.84
C PRO A 768 -18.19 37.85 -27.33
N GLY A 769 -18.16 38.13 -28.64
CA GLY A 769 -18.85 39.26 -29.26
C GLY A 769 -18.22 40.65 -29.08
N ARG A 770 -17.38 40.89 -28.07
CA ARG A 770 -16.61 42.14 -27.89
C ARG A 770 -15.24 42.05 -28.56
N ASP A 771 -14.52 40.96 -28.27
CA ASP A 771 -13.10 40.83 -28.63
C ASP A 771 -12.86 39.86 -29.82
N GLU A 772 -13.91 39.21 -30.34
CA GLU A 772 -13.83 38.23 -31.44
C GLU A 772 -13.72 38.87 -32.85
N ALA A 773 -13.79 40.20 -32.95
CA ALA A 773 -13.80 40.93 -34.23
C ALA A 773 -12.49 40.84 -35.05
N ASP A 774 -11.40 40.29 -34.49
CA ASP A 774 -10.08 40.28 -35.16
C ASP A 774 -9.59 38.88 -35.60
N SER A 775 -10.45 37.85 -35.61
CA SER A 775 -10.04 36.51 -36.07
C SER A 775 -10.33 36.21 -37.56
N VAL A 776 -10.93 37.15 -38.29
CA VAL A 776 -11.20 37.04 -39.74
C VAL A 776 -10.77 38.30 -40.48
N ASP A 777 -9.48 38.62 -40.41
CA ASP A 777 -8.67 39.19 -41.50
C ASP A 777 -7.39 39.76 -40.88
N GLY A 778 -6.28 39.07 -41.12
CA GLY A 778 -4.95 39.49 -40.67
C GLY A 778 -4.51 40.78 -41.35
N THR A 779 -4.92 41.93 -40.81
CA THR A 779 -4.23 43.21 -40.97
C THR A 779 -4.74 44.22 -39.93
N ARG A 780 -3.95 44.44 -38.87
CA ARG A 780 -3.58 45.79 -38.40
C ARG A 780 -2.42 45.77 -37.42
#